data_AF-A0A3A1XPF5-F1
#
_entry.id   AF-A0A3A1XPF5-F1
#
_cell.length_a   1.000
_cell.length_b   1.000
_cell.length_c   1.000
_cell.angle_alpha   90.00
_cell.angle_beta   90.00
_cell.angle_gamma   90.00
#
_symmetry.space_group_name_H-M   'P 1'
#
loop_
_entity.id
_entity.type
_entity.pdbx_description
1 polymer ?
#
loop_
_entity_poly.entity_id
_entity_poly.type
_entity_poly.pdbx_seq_one_letter_code
_entity_poly.pdbx_strand_id
1 'polypeptide(L)'
;MVKKTQAAKNALHVSKNYAYLKPSTLRSMAKEISGTRLEACKSYAVSRLPKIAVTATLASLLACGAGLPTHQAWANGFNLPDGSYRYANRDSSTKAQRYVDIKLVPCDEKQNDNKETADRKTYGQYYKVEYQFNSQGEWWGGRPFWWASVPKGVDIVDNKITLYKDEQLTGDSSSQQTGATYTKESWNQSASRFWFDNNKEQGTEFKNNWERMTGEAGGYDESGNTLGTSREYKDATSALIINWESRGNRKSKISFVIKLNDKTKPLKFAAGVYQVMGNWHYTAGKVALAPTLPKYSQELELTYPTDKVEVDSSTYGNNLSEDEKKAVLTKLWNANKSNTDVLKKLKGMEQTQTEEAFKKAVKVNNDGSATVTYKDNSTDTISKENLTKRYIPFADKVKINYPTNLTPVKNISQLSKEEKQAVKNAILAANTGKHIKDLTVDASGNATITFTDKIGAPSTKKLEGKYLVKKQRSLADKFTPYYPVPMAVGNPQGLTVNEQTELVKKVYEANKNKSDFIDAIGKPNNLEEAKKSITVDNKGNVTITYKDNTADFPSTDKLDGNKLVYQAKKLNETTYITLPARTAVKDAKAIQTNEQSTIRQAILTANSGLQSKLKGSNENTAITFDDAKHTMTVKFNDDSTSTFDYSELVYTKGNPEKPKTETKNSNGYKYNITKIVIKDKNKPVTADWNSFARQFIRDNWKSKDVSNPITDQFINSNPDLMGMFHSSDPKSSGGMKLYNFSNKWENNNSNLTLSDGSWNNYNIVSIYEGGSGFEIKKNDNYGPKTIITLSADDCFVSNAAAPNPEALKKEAEDLIDKILQKHGLSKDEIDKFKKDHQNDINKITKPEDVDKIIKSADEHGKDEKKKKDAQKQIENATSGLDEKTKKELEKKIGNETDPEKIREKINEFQKDQDQKKQKEADQKQQQADQQAEQEKQQQQQKDDAKVDGEVTKQNQQEQQDTGKAEEAKKKAELEKQKQAAINEINGNDKLKPDWKEQFIQQVNEAQDTDGVNKAKDAAKLKGTQNQTAADNSNNDGLNNAKTDAKKKIGELTNLSEQDKQKYQGDIDNAKDLDKVAEILN
;
A
#
# COMPACT_ATOMS: atom_id res chain seq x y z
N MET A 1 26.89 36.54 -18.20
CA MET A 1 26.86 36.99 -19.62
C MET A 1 25.71 37.99 -19.79
N VAL A 2 25.51 38.57 -21.00
CA VAL A 2 24.82 39.87 -21.21
C VAL A 2 23.63 39.77 -22.17
N LYS A 3 22.72 40.77 -22.11
CA LYS A 3 21.48 41.05 -22.92
C LYS A 3 20.19 40.59 -22.23
N LYS A 4 19.29 41.44 -21.70
CA LYS A 4 19.16 42.93 -21.65
C LYS A 4 18.54 43.64 -22.87
N THR A 5 17.21 43.79 -22.86
CA THR A 5 16.36 44.94 -23.30
C THR A 5 14.96 44.72 -22.67
N GLN A 6 14.27 45.61 -21.92
CA GLN A 6 14.09 47.09 -21.89
C GLN A 6 13.02 47.54 -22.93
N ALA A 7 11.98 48.34 -22.62
CA ALA A 7 11.59 49.14 -21.43
C ALA A 7 10.04 49.02 -21.18
N ALA A 8 9.35 49.69 -20.24
CA ALA A 8 9.69 50.80 -19.34
C ALA A 8 8.90 50.71 -17.99
N LYS A 9 9.25 51.57 -17.03
CA LYS A 9 8.60 51.69 -15.71
C LYS A 9 7.62 52.86 -15.67
N ASN A 10 6.61 52.80 -14.81
CA ASN A 10 6.58 53.63 -13.60
C ASN A 10 5.56 53.12 -12.58
N ALA A 11 5.76 53.47 -11.31
CA ALA A 11 4.92 53.07 -10.19
C ALA A 11 4.58 54.30 -9.34
N LEU A 12 3.54 54.22 -8.51
CA LEU A 12 3.45 55.04 -7.31
C LEU A 12 2.60 54.35 -6.22
N HIS A 13 2.94 54.61 -4.96
CA HIS A 13 2.21 54.15 -3.79
C HIS A 13 1.80 55.38 -2.96
N VAL A 14 0.53 55.44 -2.53
CA VAL A 14 0.01 56.10 -1.32
C VAL A 14 0.51 57.51 -0.94
N SER A 15 -0.41 58.49 -0.94
CA SER A 15 -0.72 59.28 0.28
C SER A 15 -2.05 60.04 0.14
N LYS A 16 -2.50 60.72 1.21
CA LYS A 16 -3.84 61.33 1.35
C LYS A 16 -3.79 62.84 1.09
N ASN A 17 -4.85 63.42 0.51
CA ASN A 17 -5.77 64.35 1.20
C ASN A 17 -6.76 65.09 0.27
N TYR A 18 -7.90 65.50 0.85
CA TYR A 18 -8.83 66.57 0.47
C TYR A 18 -8.86 67.12 -0.99
N ALA A 19 -10.02 66.94 -1.65
CA ALA A 19 -10.81 68.04 -2.21
C ALA A 19 -12.24 67.60 -2.60
N TYR A 20 -13.20 68.54 -2.55
CA TYR A 20 -14.47 68.42 -3.28
C TYR A 20 -14.23 68.67 -4.78
N LEU A 21 -14.93 67.95 -5.67
CA LEU A 21 -15.64 68.50 -6.83
C LEU A 21 -16.37 67.38 -7.61
N LYS A 22 -17.59 67.67 -8.11
CA LYS A 22 -18.33 66.80 -9.04
C LYS A 22 -18.25 67.36 -10.46
N PRO A 23 -17.95 66.56 -11.49
CA PRO A 23 -18.20 66.93 -12.87
C PRO A 23 -19.69 66.85 -13.25
N SER A 24 -20.14 67.80 -14.05
CA SER A 24 -21.43 67.84 -14.74
C SER A 24 -21.42 66.89 -15.97
N THR A 25 -22.49 66.65 -16.75
CA THR A 25 -23.30 67.65 -17.47
C THR A 25 -24.63 67.04 -18.00
N LEU A 26 -25.55 67.90 -18.45
CA LEU A 26 -26.82 67.62 -19.14
C LEU A 26 -28.02 67.13 -18.29
N ARG A 27 -28.45 67.96 -17.34
CA ARG A 27 -29.88 68.36 -17.27
C ARG A 27 -30.13 69.64 -16.46
N SER A 28 -30.58 70.71 -17.13
CA SER A 28 -31.29 71.83 -16.51
C SER A 28 -31.99 72.70 -17.55
N MET A 29 -33.28 73.01 -17.32
CA MET A 29 -33.89 74.33 -17.51
C MET A 29 -35.37 74.32 -17.10
N ALA A 30 -35.94 75.51 -16.86
CA ALA A 30 -37.37 75.78 -16.69
C ALA A 30 -38.13 75.06 -15.54
N LYS A 31 -37.81 75.41 -14.28
CA LYS A 31 -38.84 75.49 -13.24
C LYS A 31 -38.52 76.50 -12.12
N GLU A 32 -38.68 77.79 -12.39
CA GLU A 32 -39.06 78.76 -11.35
C GLU A 32 -39.57 80.07 -11.96
N ILE A 33 -40.68 80.58 -11.41
CA ILE A 33 -41.01 81.99 -11.10
C ILE A 33 -42.35 81.93 -10.38
N SER A 34 -42.39 82.41 -9.14
CA SER A 34 -43.63 82.53 -8.36
C SER A 34 -43.53 83.71 -7.39
N GLY A 35 -44.42 84.69 -7.57
CA GLY A 35 -44.66 85.74 -6.59
C GLY A 35 -43.83 87.02 -6.75
N THR A 36 -44.45 88.02 -7.39
CA THR A 36 -44.26 89.43 -7.02
C THR A 36 -45.64 90.08 -6.83
N ARG A 37 -45.70 91.18 -6.07
CA ARG A 37 -46.89 91.57 -5.32
C ARG A 37 -47.82 92.58 -6.01
N LEU A 38 -49.03 92.60 -5.44
CA LEU A 38 -50.06 93.63 -5.52
C LEU A 38 -49.54 95.05 -5.15
N GLU A 39 -50.28 96.06 -5.62
CA GLU A 39 -50.30 97.47 -5.17
C GLU A 39 -49.07 98.38 -5.44
N ALA A 40 -49.23 99.70 -5.68
CA ALA A 40 -50.40 100.47 -6.14
C ALA A 40 -49.96 101.91 -6.53
N CYS A 41 -50.67 102.54 -7.47
CA CYS A 41 -50.83 104.01 -7.49
C CYS A 41 -52.18 104.40 -8.15
N LYS A 42 -52.67 105.63 -7.93
CA LYS A 42 -54.11 105.99 -8.03
C LYS A 42 -54.41 107.12 -9.00
N SER A 43 -55.63 107.08 -9.58
CA SER A 43 -56.45 108.23 -10.06
C SER A 43 -55.88 109.13 -11.19
N TYR A 44 -56.67 109.68 -12.13
CA TYR A 44 -58.05 110.18 -12.05
C TYR A 44 -58.98 109.75 -13.22
N ALA A 45 -60.27 110.12 -13.12
CA ALA A 45 -61.37 109.83 -14.06
C ALA A 45 -61.16 110.41 -15.49
N VAL A 46 -61.83 109.91 -16.55
CA VAL A 46 -63.21 110.24 -17.02
C VAL A 46 -63.52 109.32 -18.24
N SER A 47 -64.70 108.76 -18.56
CA SER A 47 -66.04 108.71 -17.91
C SER A 47 -66.87 107.46 -18.34
N ARG A 48 -68.01 107.60 -19.06
CA ARG A 48 -69.06 106.56 -19.31
C ARG A 48 -69.29 106.20 -20.80
N LEU A 49 -69.47 104.89 -21.08
CA LEU A 49 -70.42 104.25 -22.04
C LEU A 49 -70.42 104.62 -23.56
N PRO A 50 -70.99 103.77 -24.47
CA PRO A 50 -71.47 102.40 -24.31
C PRO A 50 -70.83 101.37 -25.29
N LYS A 51 -71.29 100.12 -25.19
CA LYS A 51 -71.16 99.07 -26.22
C LYS A 51 -72.01 99.43 -27.47
N ILE A 52 -71.93 98.59 -28.52
CA ILE A 52 -72.63 98.65 -29.84
C ILE A 52 -71.78 99.31 -30.94
N ALA A 53 -71.05 98.48 -31.70
CA ALA A 53 -70.49 98.81 -33.02
C ALA A 53 -70.04 97.52 -33.75
N VAL A 54 -69.12 96.76 -33.14
CA VAL A 54 -68.38 95.67 -33.83
C VAL A 54 -69.10 94.32 -33.85
N THR A 55 -70.05 94.08 -32.94
CA THR A 55 -70.77 92.79 -32.85
C THR A 55 -71.83 92.57 -33.94
N ALA A 56 -72.19 93.60 -34.72
CA ALA A 56 -73.32 93.57 -35.64
C ALA A 56 -73.03 92.90 -36.99
N THR A 57 -71.79 92.97 -37.48
CA THR A 57 -71.40 92.50 -38.82
C THR A 57 -71.15 90.99 -38.92
N LEU A 58 -70.85 90.32 -37.79
CA LEU A 58 -70.59 88.88 -37.77
C LEU A 58 -71.82 88.04 -37.41
N ALA A 59 -72.78 88.62 -36.67
CA ALA A 59 -74.01 87.93 -36.27
C ALA A 59 -75.11 87.93 -37.36
N SER A 60 -75.06 88.89 -38.28
CA SER A 60 -76.07 89.08 -39.34
C SER A 60 -75.90 88.13 -40.55
N LEU A 61 -74.69 87.60 -40.78
CA LEU A 61 -74.38 86.67 -41.87
C LEU A 61 -74.91 85.23 -41.66
N LEU A 62 -75.46 84.91 -40.49
CA LEU A 62 -75.95 83.57 -40.13
C LEU A 62 -77.49 83.45 -40.06
N ALA A 63 -78.23 84.47 -40.51
CA ALA A 63 -79.66 84.61 -40.24
C ALA A 63 -80.55 84.98 -41.45
N CYS A 64 -80.18 84.58 -42.68
CA CYS A 64 -81.08 84.57 -43.84
C CYS A 64 -80.76 83.43 -44.80
N GLY A 65 -81.80 82.72 -45.26
CA GLY A 65 -81.66 81.57 -46.15
C GLY A 65 -81.77 81.95 -47.62
N ALA A 66 -80.64 82.14 -48.29
CA ALA A 66 -80.52 82.17 -49.74
C ALA A 66 -79.20 81.50 -50.16
N GLY A 67 -79.18 80.84 -51.31
CA GLY A 67 -78.04 80.01 -51.73
C GLY A 67 -76.82 80.83 -52.17
N LEU A 68 -75.83 80.94 -51.29
CA LEU A 68 -74.43 81.07 -51.71
C LEU A 68 -73.80 79.66 -51.75
N PRO A 69 -72.95 79.34 -52.75
CA PRO A 69 -72.29 78.05 -52.82
C PRO A 69 -71.44 77.82 -51.58
N THR A 70 -71.45 76.59 -51.06
CA THR A 70 -70.72 76.23 -49.85
C THR A 70 -69.21 76.31 -50.10
N HIS A 71 -68.56 77.33 -49.54
CA HIS A 71 -67.12 77.29 -49.32
C HIS A 71 -66.81 76.02 -48.49
N GLN A 72 -66.17 75.05 -49.15
CA GLN A 72 -65.82 73.76 -48.58
C GLN A 72 -64.66 73.94 -47.58
N ALA A 73 -65.00 74.42 -46.38
CA ALA A 73 -64.11 74.37 -45.23
C ALA A 73 -63.53 72.96 -45.12
N TRP A 74 -62.21 72.93 -45.01
CA TRP A 74 -61.36 71.77 -45.26
C TRP A 74 -61.53 70.67 -44.20
N ALA A 75 -61.33 69.41 -44.59
CA ALA A 75 -61.48 68.23 -43.74
C ALA A 75 -60.23 67.36 -43.86
N ASN A 76 -59.93 66.55 -42.83
CA ASN A 76 -58.85 65.57 -42.90
C ASN A 76 -59.03 64.41 -41.91
N GLY A 77 -58.15 63.41 -42.05
CA GLY A 77 -57.89 62.42 -41.01
C GLY A 77 -56.42 62.06 -40.85
N PHE A 78 -56.12 61.26 -39.83
CA PHE A 78 -54.81 60.66 -39.59
C PHE A 78 -54.96 59.24 -39.06
N ASN A 79 -54.18 58.31 -39.61
CA ASN A 79 -53.97 56.98 -39.03
C ASN A 79 -52.76 57.00 -38.08
N LEU A 80 -52.84 56.28 -36.96
CA LEU A 80 -51.80 56.19 -35.94
C LEU A 80 -51.06 54.82 -36.00
N PRO A 81 -49.79 54.74 -35.54
CA PRO A 81 -48.97 53.53 -35.69
C PRO A 81 -49.50 52.26 -35.00
N ASP A 82 -50.28 52.43 -33.93
CA ASP A 82 -50.97 51.38 -33.18
C ASP A 82 -52.26 50.86 -33.87
N GLY A 83 -52.71 51.53 -34.95
CA GLY A 83 -53.97 51.27 -35.62
C GLY A 83 -55.15 52.12 -35.13
N SER A 84 -54.92 53.04 -34.19
CA SER A 84 -55.88 54.09 -33.82
C SER A 84 -56.02 55.12 -34.95
N TYR A 85 -57.07 55.94 -34.96
CA TYR A 85 -57.24 56.98 -35.99
C TYR A 85 -58.02 58.20 -35.48
N ARG A 86 -57.95 59.30 -36.24
CA ARG A 86 -58.79 60.49 -36.03
C ARG A 86 -59.27 61.04 -37.36
N TYR A 87 -60.44 61.66 -37.35
CA TYR A 87 -61.03 62.34 -38.51
C TYR A 87 -61.78 63.59 -38.04
N ALA A 88 -61.72 64.67 -38.82
CA ALA A 88 -62.65 65.78 -38.66
C ALA A 88 -63.14 66.29 -40.02
N ASN A 89 -64.44 66.59 -40.09
CA ASN A 89 -65.03 67.27 -41.24
C ASN A 89 -65.12 68.77 -40.96
N ARG A 90 -64.66 69.58 -41.92
CA ARG A 90 -64.61 71.05 -41.87
C ARG A 90 -63.66 71.63 -40.82
N ASP A 91 -62.82 70.79 -40.21
CA ASP A 91 -61.75 71.17 -39.29
C ASP A 91 -60.62 70.11 -39.33
N SER A 92 -59.55 70.30 -38.55
CA SER A 92 -58.51 69.28 -38.33
C SER A 92 -58.90 68.22 -37.32
N SER A 93 -58.57 66.99 -37.68
CA SER A 93 -58.56 65.78 -36.84
C SER A 93 -57.65 65.86 -35.61
N THR A 94 -56.74 66.85 -35.50
CA THR A 94 -56.08 67.17 -34.22
C THR A 94 -57.05 67.83 -33.26
N LYS A 95 -57.93 68.74 -33.73
CA LYS A 95 -58.98 69.37 -32.91
C LYS A 95 -60.04 68.37 -32.48
N ALA A 96 -60.20 67.22 -33.13
CA ALA A 96 -61.04 66.13 -32.63
C ALA A 96 -60.67 65.73 -31.18
N GLN A 97 -59.39 65.84 -30.78
CA GLN A 97 -58.95 65.60 -29.40
C GLN A 97 -59.46 66.61 -28.37
N ARG A 98 -59.86 67.83 -28.80
CA ARG A 98 -60.49 68.82 -27.91
C ARG A 98 -61.91 68.38 -27.50
N TYR A 99 -62.55 67.63 -28.38
CA TYR A 99 -63.96 67.29 -28.31
C TYR A 99 -64.23 65.81 -27.97
N VAL A 100 -63.25 64.93 -28.13
CA VAL A 100 -63.38 63.48 -27.91
C VAL A 100 -62.10 62.92 -27.28
N ASP A 101 -62.23 62.20 -26.17
CA ASP A 101 -61.17 61.34 -25.61
C ASP A 101 -61.74 59.97 -25.20
N ILE A 102 -60.93 58.92 -25.34
CA ILE A 102 -61.30 57.53 -25.12
C ILE A 102 -60.36 56.93 -24.08
N LYS A 103 -60.84 56.83 -22.84
CA LYS A 103 -60.10 56.29 -21.69
C LYS A 103 -60.50 54.83 -21.47
N LEU A 104 -59.49 53.98 -21.38
CA LEU A 104 -59.62 52.53 -21.26
C LEU A 104 -58.70 52.09 -20.12
N VAL A 105 -59.28 51.81 -18.95
CA VAL A 105 -58.50 51.39 -17.76
C VAL A 105 -58.74 49.90 -17.53
N PRO A 106 -57.74 49.03 -17.73
CA PRO A 106 -57.87 47.61 -17.48
C PRO A 106 -57.97 47.33 -15.96
N CYS A 107 -58.81 46.38 -15.59
CA CYS A 107 -59.04 45.99 -14.20
C CYS A 107 -59.34 44.49 -14.07
N ASP A 108 -59.42 44.00 -12.84
CA ASP A 108 -59.87 42.64 -12.50
C ASP A 108 -61.41 42.54 -12.39
N GLU A 109 -61.91 41.35 -12.05
CA GLU A 109 -63.36 41.08 -11.85
C GLU A 109 -64.01 41.95 -10.76
N LYS A 110 -63.21 42.49 -9.83
CA LYS A 110 -63.63 43.38 -8.72
C LYS A 110 -63.45 44.85 -9.08
N GLN A 111 -63.14 45.14 -10.35
CA GLN A 111 -62.87 46.47 -10.89
C GLN A 111 -61.65 47.16 -10.25
N ASN A 112 -60.71 46.40 -9.65
CA ASN A 112 -59.44 46.91 -9.18
C ASN A 112 -58.48 47.10 -10.36
N ASP A 113 -58.00 48.33 -10.55
CA ASP A 113 -57.04 48.71 -11.59
C ASP A 113 -55.58 48.77 -11.07
N ASN A 114 -55.38 48.70 -9.76
CA ASN A 114 -54.06 48.66 -9.13
C ASN A 114 -53.39 47.28 -9.31
N LYS A 115 -52.40 47.24 -10.20
CA LYS A 115 -51.62 46.03 -10.57
C LYS A 115 -50.96 45.29 -9.40
N GLU A 116 -50.73 45.96 -8.27
CA GLU A 116 -50.11 45.35 -7.09
C GLU A 116 -51.07 44.53 -6.23
N THR A 117 -52.37 44.81 -6.31
CA THR A 117 -53.42 44.24 -5.45
C THR A 117 -54.61 43.63 -6.21
N ALA A 118 -54.71 43.83 -7.53
CA ALA A 118 -55.72 43.22 -8.37
C ALA A 118 -55.49 41.72 -8.57
N ASP A 119 -56.55 40.96 -8.82
CA ASP A 119 -56.45 39.56 -9.21
C ASP A 119 -55.75 39.44 -10.58
N ARG A 120 -54.53 38.87 -10.55
CA ARG A 120 -53.68 38.67 -11.73
C ARG A 120 -54.31 37.73 -12.76
N LYS A 121 -55.23 36.85 -12.37
CA LYS A 121 -55.96 35.96 -13.30
C LYS A 121 -56.96 36.72 -14.16
N THR A 122 -57.79 37.58 -13.56
CA THR A 122 -58.85 38.32 -14.27
C THR A 122 -58.45 39.74 -14.70
N TYR A 123 -57.31 40.30 -14.26
CA TYR A 123 -56.86 41.62 -14.70
C TYR A 123 -56.78 41.73 -16.22
N GLY A 124 -57.39 42.77 -16.80
CA GLY A 124 -57.48 43.00 -18.24
C GLY A 124 -58.52 42.11 -18.95
N GLN A 125 -59.19 41.18 -18.26
CA GLN A 125 -60.46 40.62 -18.73
C GLN A 125 -61.57 41.69 -18.65
N TYR A 126 -61.40 42.67 -17.76
CA TYR A 126 -62.34 43.76 -17.56
C TYR A 126 -61.69 45.11 -17.87
N TYR A 127 -62.50 46.06 -18.34
CA TYR A 127 -62.09 47.45 -18.57
C TYR A 127 -63.15 48.42 -18.07
N LYS A 128 -62.71 49.47 -17.37
CA LYS A 128 -63.48 50.71 -17.21
C LYS A 128 -63.32 51.51 -18.51
N VAL A 129 -64.39 51.61 -19.29
CA VAL A 129 -64.48 52.36 -20.54
C VAL A 129 -65.08 53.71 -20.24
N GLU A 130 -64.45 54.78 -20.71
CA GLU A 130 -64.91 56.16 -20.53
C GLU A 130 -64.66 56.99 -21.78
N TYR A 131 -65.75 57.42 -22.40
CA TYR A 131 -65.78 58.36 -23.51
C TYR A 131 -66.04 59.76 -22.95
N GLN A 132 -65.06 60.66 -23.06
CA GLN A 132 -65.19 62.07 -22.67
C GLN A 132 -65.52 62.93 -23.89
N PHE A 133 -66.47 63.84 -23.74
CA PHE A 133 -66.96 64.74 -24.78
C PHE A 133 -66.83 66.20 -24.37
N ASN A 134 -66.24 67.02 -25.24
CA ASN A 134 -66.03 68.46 -25.05
C ASN A 134 -65.42 68.81 -23.68
N SER A 135 -64.31 68.14 -23.31
CA SER A 135 -63.71 68.23 -21.96
C SER A 135 -63.28 69.65 -21.58
N GLN A 136 -62.92 70.49 -22.56
CA GLN A 136 -62.58 71.89 -22.35
C GLN A 136 -63.83 72.75 -22.04
N GLY A 137 -64.98 72.42 -22.61
CA GLY A 137 -66.23 73.20 -22.47
C GLY A 137 -66.39 74.27 -23.54
N GLU A 138 -65.93 74.01 -24.76
CA GLU A 138 -66.12 74.91 -25.89
C GLU A 138 -67.60 75.13 -26.19
N TRP A 139 -67.96 76.29 -26.75
CA TRP A 139 -69.33 76.63 -27.09
C TRP A 139 -69.78 75.97 -28.41
N TRP A 140 -70.83 75.15 -28.34
CA TRP A 140 -71.51 74.61 -29.52
C TRP A 140 -72.76 75.42 -29.83
N GLY A 141 -72.83 76.04 -31.02
CA GLY A 141 -73.95 76.91 -31.41
C GLY A 141 -75.19 76.17 -31.92
N GLY A 142 -75.00 75.00 -32.53
CA GLY A 142 -76.06 74.05 -32.89
C GLY A 142 -76.21 72.96 -31.82
N ARG A 143 -77.06 71.96 -32.10
CA ARG A 143 -77.26 70.79 -31.22
C ARG A 143 -76.34 69.63 -31.61
N PRO A 144 -75.36 69.24 -30.77
CA PRO A 144 -74.45 68.13 -31.06
C PRO A 144 -75.06 66.77 -30.69
N PHE A 145 -74.77 65.75 -31.50
CA PHE A 145 -74.88 64.34 -31.18
C PHE A 145 -73.52 63.85 -30.68
N TRP A 146 -73.43 63.54 -29.39
CA TRP A 146 -72.28 62.80 -28.83
C TRP A 146 -72.53 61.32 -29.03
N TRP A 147 -71.56 60.60 -29.59
CA TRP A 147 -71.74 59.18 -29.92
C TRP A 147 -70.54 58.33 -29.50
N ALA A 148 -70.82 57.09 -29.13
CA ALA A 148 -69.87 56.12 -28.59
C ALA A 148 -70.18 54.72 -29.11
N SER A 149 -69.16 53.94 -29.41
CA SER A 149 -69.30 52.53 -29.79
C SER A 149 -69.22 51.58 -28.59
N VAL A 150 -69.74 50.37 -28.76
CA VAL A 150 -69.39 49.19 -27.96
C VAL A 150 -68.67 48.22 -28.90
N PRO A 151 -67.46 47.71 -28.60
CA PRO A 151 -66.79 46.72 -29.46
C PRO A 151 -67.57 45.39 -29.59
N LYS A 152 -67.25 44.58 -30.60
CA LYS A 152 -67.64 43.16 -30.66
C LYS A 152 -66.81 42.33 -29.69
N GLY A 153 -67.36 41.21 -29.23
CA GLY A 153 -66.67 40.27 -28.34
C GLY A 153 -66.57 40.72 -26.87
N VAL A 154 -67.46 41.60 -26.41
CA VAL A 154 -67.49 42.09 -25.02
C VAL A 154 -68.93 42.13 -24.50
N ASP A 155 -69.10 41.87 -23.21
CA ASP A 155 -70.35 42.04 -22.47
C ASP A 155 -70.26 43.34 -21.63
N ILE A 156 -71.35 44.11 -21.51
CA ILE A 156 -71.41 45.25 -20.57
C ILE A 156 -71.82 44.72 -19.19
N VAL A 157 -70.97 44.96 -18.19
CA VAL A 157 -71.19 44.51 -16.81
C VAL A 157 -72.47 45.14 -16.25
N ASP A 158 -73.29 44.30 -15.61
CA ASP A 158 -74.64 44.62 -15.11
C ASP A 158 -75.64 45.19 -16.15
N ASN A 159 -75.30 45.22 -17.45
CA ASN A 159 -76.04 45.97 -18.47
C ASN A 159 -76.24 47.46 -18.09
N LYS A 160 -75.24 48.09 -17.44
CA LYS A 160 -75.29 49.48 -16.97
C LYS A 160 -74.35 50.39 -17.75
N ILE A 161 -74.87 51.52 -18.23
CA ILE A 161 -74.08 52.64 -18.73
C ILE A 161 -74.39 53.92 -17.94
N THR A 162 -73.38 54.74 -17.67
CA THR A 162 -73.55 56.00 -16.92
C THR A 162 -73.24 57.19 -17.83
N LEU A 163 -74.19 58.11 -17.95
CA LEU A 163 -74.02 59.41 -18.59
C LEU A 163 -73.85 60.49 -17.53
N TYR A 164 -72.73 61.18 -17.57
CA TYR A 164 -72.50 62.41 -16.81
C TYR A 164 -72.60 63.62 -17.73
N LYS A 165 -73.11 64.72 -17.19
CA LYS A 165 -73.12 66.04 -17.83
C LYS A 165 -72.59 67.08 -16.87
N ASP A 166 -71.85 68.04 -17.40
CA ASP A 166 -71.49 69.29 -16.72
C ASP A 166 -71.88 70.43 -17.65
N GLU A 167 -72.84 71.24 -17.22
CA GLU A 167 -73.44 72.29 -18.04
C GLU A 167 -73.28 73.66 -17.38
N GLN A 168 -72.63 74.58 -18.09
CA GLN A 168 -72.78 76.01 -17.82
C GLN A 168 -74.02 76.53 -18.54
N LEU A 169 -74.99 77.03 -17.79
CA LEU A 169 -76.27 77.50 -18.31
C LEU A 169 -76.14 78.92 -18.90
N THR A 170 -76.89 79.20 -19.96
CA THR A 170 -76.89 80.52 -20.61
C THR A 170 -77.64 81.55 -19.78
N GLY A 171 -76.91 82.45 -19.12
CA GLY A 171 -77.44 83.54 -18.30
C GLY A 171 -77.22 83.33 -16.81
N ASP A 172 -76.02 83.73 -16.34
CA ASP A 172 -75.57 83.93 -14.95
C ASP A 172 -75.94 82.87 -13.88
N SER A 173 -76.37 81.69 -14.31
CA SER A 173 -76.82 80.58 -13.45
C SER A 173 -75.67 79.59 -13.20
N SER A 174 -75.62 79.01 -12.00
CA SER A 174 -74.57 78.08 -11.58
C SER A 174 -74.54 76.80 -12.44
N SER A 175 -73.35 76.21 -12.57
CA SER A 175 -73.17 74.98 -13.35
C SER A 175 -73.85 73.78 -12.69
N GLN A 176 -74.52 72.96 -13.50
CA GLN A 176 -75.22 71.77 -13.01
C GLN A 176 -74.47 70.50 -13.43
N GLN A 177 -73.80 69.86 -12.47
CA GLN A 177 -73.21 68.54 -12.64
C GLN A 177 -74.25 67.46 -12.31
N THR A 178 -74.45 66.52 -13.24
CA THR A 178 -75.34 65.37 -13.07
C THR A 178 -74.67 64.08 -13.55
N GLY A 179 -75.03 62.96 -12.93
CA GLY A 179 -74.60 61.62 -13.36
C GLY A 179 -75.76 60.64 -13.16
N ALA A 180 -76.16 59.96 -14.25
CA ALA A 180 -77.30 59.05 -14.25
C ALA A 180 -76.96 57.74 -14.95
N THR A 181 -77.36 56.63 -14.33
CA THR A 181 -77.12 55.27 -14.84
C THR A 181 -78.37 54.74 -15.53
N TYR A 182 -78.18 54.11 -16.69
CA TYR A 182 -79.22 53.58 -17.55
C TYR A 182 -78.92 52.12 -17.92
N THR A 183 -79.97 51.34 -18.17
CA THR A 183 -79.89 50.14 -19.00
C THR A 183 -80.09 50.52 -20.46
N LYS A 184 -79.83 49.61 -21.40
CA LYS A 184 -80.17 49.80 -22.82
C LYS A 184 -81.64 50.23 -23.04
N GLU A 185 -82.56 49.69 -22.26
CA GLU A 185 -83.99 50.03 -22.31
C GLU A 185 -84.27 51.45 -21.80
N SER A 186 -83.81 51.79 -20.59
CA SER A 186 -84.05 53.14 -20.02
C SER A 186 -83.21 54.24 -20.70
N TRP A 187 -82.17 53.87 -21.44
CA TRP A 187 -81.50 54.76 -22.38
C TRP A 187 -82.46 55.23 -23.47
N ASN A 188 -83.05 54.30 -24.22
CA ASN A 188 -83.93 54.57 -25.37
C ASN A 188 -85.29 55.21 -25.01
N GLN A 189 -85.68 55.28 -23.73
CA GLN A 189 -86.90 55.96 -23.28
C GLN A 189 -86.89 57.49 -23.47
N SER A 190 -85.79 58.10 -23.90
CA SER A 190 -85.71 59.55 -24.18
C SER A 190 -85.57 59.82 -25.68
N ALA A 191 -86.39 60.72 -26.22
CA ALA A 191 -86.31 61.18 -27.61
C ALA A 191 -85.00 61.93 -27.99
N SER A 192 -84.05 62.06 -27.06
CA SER A 192 -82.70 62.57 -27.30
C SER A 192 -81.61 61.51 -27.11
N ARG A 193 -81.95 60.23 -26.93
CA ARG A 193 -80.99 59.13 -26.73
C ARG A 193 -81.35 57.94 -27.61
N PHE A 194 -80.34 57.35 -28.23
CA PHE A 194 -80.49 56.26 -29.19
C PHE A 194 -79.45 55.17 -28.94
N TRP A 195 -79.82 53.94 -29.28
CA TRP A 195 -78.97 52.76 -29.23
C TRP A 195 -79.31 51.91 -30.46
N PHE A 196 -78.31 51.66 -31.31
CA PHE A 196 -78.45 50.82 -32.50
C PHE A 196 -77.50 49.62 -32.40
N ASP A 197 -78.02 48.40 -32.52
CA ASP A 197 -77.21 47.18 -32.50
C ASP A 197 -76.70 46.82 -33.91
N ASN A 198 -75.43 46.43 -34.03
CA ASN A 198 -74.86 45.86 -35.26
C ASN A 198 -75.23 44.36 -35.37
N ASN A 199 -76.53 44.10 -35.51
CA ASN A 199 -77.11 42.76 -35.64
C ASN A 199 -77.96 42.64 -36.92
N LYS A 200 -78.66 41.50 -37.12
CA LYS A 200 -79.49 41.28 -38.32
C LYS A 200 -80.77 42.13 -38.39
N GLU A 201 -81.24 42.64 -37.26
CA GLU A 201 -82.54 43.33 -37.12
C GLU A 201 -82.40 44.85 -37.26
N GLN A 202 -81.29 45.42 -36.77
CA GLN A 202 -81.00 46.87 -36.79
C GLN A 202 -79.76 47.22 -37.62
N GLY A 203 -79.17 46.27 -38.36
CA GLY A 203 -77.92 46.47 -39.08
C GLY A 203 -77.94 47.61 -40.10
N THR A 204 -79.10 47.88 -40.71
CA THR A 204 -79.30 49.00 -41.64
C THR A 204 -79.29 50.34 -40.89
N GLU A 205 -80.03 50.43 -39.78
CA GLU A 205 -80.11 51.60 -38.91
C GLU A 205 -78.76 51.90 -38.26
N PHE A 206 -78.05 50.86 -37.80
CA PHE A 206 -76.69 50.94 -37.29
C PHE A 206 -75.73 51.46 -38.37
N LYS A 207 -75.72 50.88 -39.56
CA LYS A 207 -74.86 51.32 -40.68
C LYS A 207 -75.14 52.78 -41.06
N ASN A 208 -76.41 53.11 -41.28
CA ASN A 208 -76.82 54.46 -41.72
C ASN A 208 -76.51 55.50 -40.64
N ASN A 209 -76.69 55.19 -39.36
CA ASN A 209 -76.32 56.11 -38.28
C ASN A 209 -74.80 56.16 -38.05
N TRP A 210 -74.05 55.06 -38.22
CA TRP A 210 -72.58 55.13 -38.22
C TRP A 210 -72.08 56.08 -39.30
N GLU A 211 -72.50 55.86 -40.55
CA GLU A 211 -72.02 56.64 -41.70
C GLU A 211 -72.45 58.12 -41.62
N ARG A 212 -73.59 58.40 -40.98
CA ARG A 212 -74.04 59.74 -40.59
C ARG A 212 -73.27 60.33 -39.41
N MET A 213 -72.77 59.54 -38.45
CA MET A 213 -72.05 60.04 -37.29
C MET A 213 -70.57 60.31 -37.60
N THR A 214 -69.91 59.44 -38.38
CA THR A 214 -68.51 59.59 -38.81
C THR A 214 -68.33 60.59 -39.94
N GLY A 215 -69.35 60.77 -40.79
CA GLY A 215 -69.33 61.64 -41.97
C GLY A 215 -69.18 60.91 -43.31
N GLU A 216 -69.09 59.57 -43.29
CA GLU A 216 -69.05 58.73 -44.51
C GLU A 216 -70.21 59.01 -45.48
N ALA A 217 -71.39 59.38 -44.95
CA ALA A 217 -72.58 59.70 -45.73
C ALA A 217 -72.59 61.13 -46.34
N GLY A 218 -71.58 61.97 -46.06
CA GLY A 218 -71.62 63.42 -46.29
C GLY A 218 -70.49 64.01 -47.13
N GLY A 219 -69.74 63.19 -47.86
CA GLY A 219 -68.54 63.61 -48.60
C GLY A 219 -67.30 63.58 -47.70
N TYR A 220 -66.89 62.37 -47.31
CA TYR A 220 -65.75 62.12 -46.43
C TYR A 220 -64.42 62.45 -47.13
N ASP A 221 -63.48 63.10 -46.43
CA ASP A 221 -62.15 63.35 -46.97
C ASP A 221 -61.27 62.09 -46.93
N GLU A 222 -60.66 61.75 -48.07
CA GLU A 222 -59.78 60.59 -48.21
C GLU A 222 -58.28 60.94 -48.06
N SER A 223 -57.90 62.22 -47.89
CA SER A 223 -56.49 62.63 -47.77
C SER A 223 -55.78 61.92 -46.62
N GLY A 224 -56.46 61.71 -45.49
CA GLY A 224 -55.93 60.95 -44.36
C GLY A 224 -55.88 59.43 -44.51
N ASN A 225 -56.43 58.87 -45.60
CA ASN A 225 -56.70 57.43 -45.79
C ASN A 225 -57.42 56.78 -44.58
N THR A 226 -58.31 57.53 -43.91
CA THR A 226 -59.00 57.07 -42.69
C THR A 226 -60.34 56.41 -42.96
N LEU A 227 -60.86 56.50 -44.20
CA LEU A 227 -62.15 55.92 -44.59
C LEU A 227 -62.17 54.39 -44.45
N GLY A 228 -61.09 53.71 -44.87
CA GLY A 228 -60.92 52.28 -44.68
C GLY A 228 -60.92 51.90 -43.20
N THR A 229 -60.12 52.61 -42.39
CA THR A 229 -60.04 52.41 -40.93
C THR A 229 -61.38 52.66 -40.24
N SER A 230 -62.14 53.69 -40.65
CA SER A 230 -63.48 53.96 -40.09
C SER A 230 -64.45 52.80 -40.34
N ARG A 231 -64.38 52.18 -41.53
CA ARG A 231 -65.16 50.98 -41.88
C ARG A 231 -64.71 49.76 -41.09
N GLU A 232 -63.41 49.54 -40.89
CA GLU A 232 -62.92 48.47 -39.99
C GLU A 232 -63.45 48.63 -38.55
N TYR A 233 -63.59 49.87 -38.06
CA TYR A 233 -64.15 50.16 -36.75
C TYR A 233 -65.66 49.94 -36.69
N LYS A 234 -66.40 50.25 -37.75
CA LYS A 234 -67.83 49.90 -37.92
C LYS A 234 -68.03 48.39 -37.81
N ASP A 235 -67.21 47.63 -38.54
CA ASP A 235 -67.29 46.17 -38.60
C ASP A 235 -66.85 45.51 -37.28
N ALA A 236 -65.97 46.16 -36.51
CA ALA A 236 -65.58 45.75 -35.16
C ALA A 236 -66.51 46.24 -34.03
N THR A 237 -67.55 47.03 -34.32
CA THR A 237 -68.50 47.59 -33.33
C THR A 237 -69.76 46.71 -33.21
N SER A 238 -70.19 46.38 -32.00
CA SER A 238 -71.44 45.65 -31.70
C SER A 238 -72.66 46.55 -31.48
N ALA A 239 -72.48 47.78 -31.01
CA ALA A 239 -73.55 48.76 -30.86
C ALA A 239 -73.06 50.21 -30.95
N LEU A 240 -73.93 51.11 -31.40
CA LEU A 240 -73.72 52.56 -31.46
C LEU A 240 -74.67 53.26 -30.48
N ILE A 241 -74.11 53.89 -29.46
CA ILE A 241 -74.79 54.65 -28.40
C ILE A 241 -74.71 56.14 -28.77
N ILE A 242 -75.84 56.84 -28.80
CA ILE A 242 -75.92 58.26 -29.21
C ILE A 242 -76.74 59.07 -28.20
N ASN A 243 -76.29 60.29 -27.91
CA ASN A 243 -76.90 61.24 -27.00
C ASN A 243 -76.93 62.66 -27.63
N TRP A 244 -78.12 63.22 -27.83
CA TRP A 244 -78.36 64.46 -28.61
C TRP A 244 -78.67 65.66 -27.72
N GLU A 245 -77.67 66.50 -27.47
CA GLU A 245 -77.79 67.58 -26.48
C GLU A 245 -78.30 68.90 -27.06
N SER A 246 -78.53 69.89 -26.18
CA SER A 246 -78.74 71.29 -26.56
C SER A 246 -77.41 71.94 -27.00
N ARG A 247 -77.53 73.13 -27.60
CA ARG A 247 -76.42 74.08 -27.78
C ARG A 247 -75.89 74.56 -26.42
N GLY A 248 -74.59 74.88 -26.33
CA GLY A 248 -73.96 75.41 -25.12
C GLY A 248 -72.52 74.96 -24.87
N ASN A 249 -71.93 75.39 -23.74
CA ASN A 249 -70.64 74.93 -23.21
C ASN A 249 -70.74 73.54 -22.53
N ARG A 250 -71.49 72.60 -23.13
CA ARG A 250 -71.81 71.31 -22.50
C ARG A 250 -70.60 70.38 -22.53
N LYS A 251 -70.16 69.90 -21.37
CA LYS A 251 -69.26 68.75 -21.22
C LYS A 251 -70.11 67.52 -20.98
N SER A 252 -69.72 66.37 -21.50
CA SER A 252 -70.46 65.11 -21.31
C SER A 252 -69.54 63.92 -21.25
N LYS A 253 -69.99 62.82 -20.64
CA LYS A 253 -69.18 61.62 -20.44
C LYS A 253 -70.05 60.38 -20.43
N ILE A 254 -69.77 59.41 -21.29
CA ILE A 254 -70.41 58.08 -21.27
C ILE A 254 -69.38 57.09 -20.75
N SER A 255 -69.69 56.40 -19.65
CA SER A 255 -68.78 55.41 -19.06
C SER A 255 -69.50 54.16 -18.61
N PHE A 256 -68.85 53.01 -18.79
CA PHE A 256 -69.36 51.69 -18.41
C PHE A 256 -68.19 50.73 -18.18
N VAL A 257 -68.46 49.59 -17.53
CA VAL A 257 -67.47 48.51 -17.39
C VAL A 257 -67.82 47.42 -18.39
N ILE A 258 -66.82 46.97 -19.15
CA ILE A 258 -66.96 45.80 -20.02
C ILE A 258 -66.21 44.61 -19.44
N LYS A 259 -66.68 43.42 -19.81
CA LYS A 259 -65.97 42.15 -19.71
C LYS A 259 -65.67 41.67 -21.13
N LEU A 260 -64.43 41.29 -21.40
CA LEU A 260 -64.03 40.69 -22.67
C LEU A 260 -64.47 39.22 -22.70
N ASN A 261 -64.87 38.74 -23.87
CA ASN A 261 -65.19 37.33 -24.10
C ASN A 261 -63.95 36.55 -24.57
N ASP A 262 -62.97 37.25 -25.12
CA ASP A 262 -61.63 36.76 -25.46
C ASP A 262 -60.60 37.86 -25.16
N LYS A 263 -59.45 37.51 -24.57
CA LYS A 263 -58.37 38.45 -24.23
C LYS A 263 -57.29 38.55 -25.30
N THR A 264 -57.15 37.57 -26.21
CA THR A 264 -56.06 37.62 -27.21
C THR A 264 -56.40 38.55 -28.36
N LYS A 265 -57.70 38.81 -28.60
CA LYS A 265 -58.19 39.64 -29.70
C LYS A 265 -58.18 41.13 -29.35
N PRO A 266 -57.83 42.02 -30.31
CA PRO A 266 -57.93 43.46 -30.11
C PRO A 266 -59.36 43.96 -30.10
N LEU A 267 -59.59 45.01 -29.31
CA LEU A 267 -60.83 45.79 -29.31
C LEU A 267 -60.62 47.13 -30.02
N LYS A 268 -61.57 47.51 -30.88
CA LYS A 268 -61.62 48.80 -31.57
C LYS A 268 -62.76 49.64 -30.98
N PHE A 269 -62.42 50.75 -30.33
CA PHE A 269 -63.34 51.69 -29.70
C PHE A 269 -63.38 53.01 -30.50
N ALA A 270 -64.50 53.32 -31.16
CA ALA A 270 -64.77 54.63 -31.74
C ALA A 270 -65.70 55.48 -30.88
N ALA A 271 -65.53 56.81 -30.95
CA ALA A 271 -66.47 57.80 -30.45
C ALA A 271 -66.34 59.10 -31.24
N GLY A 272 -67.33 59.98 -31.11
CA GLY A 272 -67.28 61.25 -31.80
C GLY A 272 -68.38 62.25 -31.47
N VAL A 273 -68.36 63.34 -32.23
CA VAL A 273 -69.34 64.43 -32.21
C VAL A 273 -69.84 64.64 -33.63
N TYR A 274 -71.16 64.81 -33.78
CA TYR A 274 -71.77 65.26 -35.02
C TYR A 274 -72.70 66.46 -34.77
N GLN A 275 -72.51 67.57 -35.48
CA GLN A 275 -73.44 68.70 -35.48
C GLN A 275 -74.01 68.93 -36.88
N VAL A 276 -75.32 68.69 -37.04
CA VAL A 276 -76.07 68.87 -38.30
C VAL A 276 -75.90 70.29 -38.85
N MET A 277 -76.03 71.31 -38.01
CA MET A 277 -75.80 72.70 -38.41
C MET A 277 -74.33 72.90 -38.79
N GLY A 278 -74.06 73.07 -40.09
CA GLY A 278 -72.71 73.17 -40.64
C GLY A 278 -72.02 71.83 -40.93
N ASN A 279 -72.67 70.69 -40.67
CA ASN A 279 -72.17 69.32 -40.93
C ASN A 279 -70.77 69.03 -40.35
N TRP A 280 -70.56 69.40 -39.09
CA TRP A 280 -69.30 69.14 -38.38
C TRP A 280 -69.26 67.72 -37.86
N HIS A 281 -68.15 67.02 -38.10
CA HIS A 281 -67.86 65.71 -37.54
C HIS A 281 -66.49 65.76 -36.86
N TYR A 282 -66.38 65.17 -35.68
CA TYR A 282 -65.10 64.94 -35.00
C TYR A 282 -65.10 63.52 -34.48
N THR A 283 -64.25 62.67 -35.03
CA THR A 283 -64.21 61.23 -34.76
C THR A 283 -62.84 60.82 -34.24
N ALA A 284 -62.82 60.00 -33.19
CA ALA A 284 -61.62 59.34 -32.70
C ALA A 284 -61.88 57.83 -32.64
N GLY A 285 -60.92 57.04 -33.14
CA GLY A 285 -60.83 55.60 -32.95
C GLY A 285 -59.60 55.24 -32.12
N LYS A 286 -59.75 54.33 -31.17
CA LYS A 286 -58.68 53.81 -30.30
C LYS A 286 -58.67 52.28 -30.31
N VAL A 287 -57.51 51.66 -30.50
CA VAL A 287 -57.35 50.20 -30.37
C VAL A 287 -56.79 49.85 -29.00
N ALA A 288 -57.17 48.70 -28.45
CA ALA A 288 -56.52 48.13 -27.27
C ALA A 288 -56.39 46.60 -27.39
N LEU A 289 -55.28 46.06 -26.87
CA LEU A 289 -55.09 44.64 -26.56
C LEU A 289 -55.19 44.47 -25.04
N ALA A 290 -55.75 43.36 -24.58
CA ALA A 290 -55.90 43.09 -23.15
C ALA A 290 -54.54 42.81 -22.50
N PRO A 291 -54.07 43.62 -21.52
CA PRO A 291 -52.85 43.30 -20.80
C PRO A 291 -53.08 42.12 -19.86
N THR A 292 -52.06 41.27 -19.72
CA THR A 292 -51.97 40.26 -18.68
C THR A 292 -51.03 40.72 -17.59
N LEU A 293 -51.37 40.50 -16.32
CA LEU A 293 -50.37 40.51 -15.25
C LEU A 293 -49.66 39.14 -15.22
N PRO A 294 -48.34 39.09 -15.06
CA PRO A 294 -47.62 37.83 -14.94
C PRO A 294 -48.03 37.05 -13.69
N LYS A 295 -47.62 35.78 -13.58
CA LYS A 295 -47.59 35.10 -12.28
C LYS A 295 -46.43 35.63 -11.45
N TYR A 296 -46.58 35.65 -10.12
CA TYR A 296 -45.47 36.03 -9.24
C TYR A 296 -44.25 35.10 -9.43
N SER A 297 -44.47 33.81 -9.71
CA SER A 297 -43.41 32.84 -10.05
C SER A 297 -42.72 33.07 -11.42
N GLN A 298 -43.07 34.12 -12.17
CA GLN A 298 -42.41 34.54 -13.42
C GLN A 298 -41.69 35.89 -13.29
N GLU A 299 -41.99 36.66 -12.23
CA GLU A 299 -41.33 37.94 -11.92
C GLU A 299 -40.35 37.81 -10.76
N LEU A 300 -40.60 36.87 -9.83
CA LEU A 300 -39.93 36.76 -8.54
C LEU A 300 -39.32 35.37 -8.38
N GLU A 301 -38.16 35.33 -7.73
CA GLU A 301 -37.39 34.12 -7.40
C GLU A 301 -36.74 34.37 -6.02
N LEU A 302 -36.50 33.32 -5.24
CA LEU A 302 -35.75 33.45 -3.98
C LEU A 302 -34.24 33.39 -4.25
N THR A 303 -33.48 34.24 -3.58
CA THR A 303 -32.02 34.19 -3.55
C THR A 303 -31.55 32.83 -3.04
N TYR A 304 -30.74 32.12 -3.82
CA TYR A 304 -30.17 30.84 -3.42
C TYR A 304 -29.14 30.99 -2.30
N PRO A 305 -29.08 30.06 -1.32
CA PRO A 305 -28.02 30.06 -0.31
C PRO A 305 -26.66 29.77 -0.96
N THR A 306 -25.61 30.48 -0.52
CA THR A 306 -24.24 30.31 -1.03
C THR A 306 -23.56 29.04 -0.51
N ASP A 307 -23.90 28.63 0.71
CA ASP A 307 -23.42 27.40 1.35
C ASP A 307 -24.56 26.37 1.45
N LYS A 308 -24.43 25.23 0.76
CA LYS A 308 -25.46 24.19 0.68
C LYS A 308 -25.56 23.40 2.00
N VAL A 309 -26.69 22.74 2.27
CA VAL A 309 -26.82 21.84 3.43
C VAL A 309 -26.12 20.52 3.13
N GLU A 310 -25.25 20.09 4.04
CA GLU A 310 -24.70 18.72 4.00
C GLU A 310 -25.77 17.76 4.52
N VAL A 311 -26.08 16.74 3.70
CA VAL A 311 -27.06 15.68 4.02
C VAL A 311 -26.43 14.31 3.85
N ASP A 312 -26.99 13.28 4.48
CA ASP A 312 -26.47 11.90 4.37
C ASP A 312 -26.46 11.44 2.90
N SER A 313 -25.37 10.79 2.46
CA SER A 313 -25.25 10.28 1.09
C SER A 313 -26.31 9.24 0.71
N SER A 314 -26.91 8.56 1.69
CA SER A 314 -28.01 7.61 1.50
C SER A 314 -29.39 8.29 1.37
N THR A 315 -29.60 9.45 2.02
CA THR A 315 -30.87 10.20 1.96
C THR A 315 -30.90 11.22 0.82
N TYR A 316 -29.73 11.66 0.33
CA TYR A 316 -29.57 12.66 -0.73
C TYR A 316 -30.47 12.39 -1.94
N GLY A 317 -31.38 13.31 -2.22
CA GLY A 317 -32.28 13.22 -3.37
C GLY A 317 -33.46 12.25 -3.21
N ASN A 318 -33.62 11.62 -2.05
CA ASN A 318 -34.65 10.61 -1.77
C ASN A 318 -35.59 11.00 -0.62
N ASN A 319 -35.07 11.06 0.61
CA ASN A 319 -35.87 11.28 1.82
C ASN A 319 -35.05 11.93 2.94
N LEU A 320 -34.86 13.25 2.84
CA LEU A 320 -34.26 14.08 3.89
C LEU A 320 -35.03 13.95 5.22
N SER A 321 -34.27 13.92 6.31
CA SER A 321 -34.78 14.06 7.67
C SER A 321 -35.35 15.46 7.92
N GLU A 322 -36.18 15.57 8.97
CA GLU A 322 -36.80 16.85 9.34
C GLU A 322 -35.78 17.90 9.79
N ASP A 323 -34.61 17.51 10.29
CA ASP A 323 -33.56 18.46 10.67
C ASP A 323 -32.74 18.95 9.45
N GLU A 324 -32.51 18.09 8.45
CA GLU A 324 -31.97 18.51 7.16
C GLU A 324 -32.93 19.48 6.44
N LYS A 325 -34.24 19.20 6.46
CA LYS A 325 -35.30 20.10 5.95
C LYS A 325 -35.32 21.45 6.67
N LYS A 326 -35.27 21.45 8.01
CA LYS A 326 -35.16 22.69 8.82
C LYS A 326 -33.91 23.49 8.45
N ALA A 327 -32.76 22.83 8.30
CA ALA A 327 -31.52 23.48 7.91
C ALA A 327 -31.62 24.14 6.52
N VAL A 328 -32.24 23.48 5.53
CA VAL A 328 -32.48 24.04 4.20
C VAL A 328 -33.36 25.30 4.30
N LEU A 329 -34.46 25.24 5.06
CA LEU A 329 -35.34 26.40 5.29
C LEU A 329 -34.63 27.56 5.99
N THR A 330 -33.82 27.30 7.01
CA THR A 330 -33.05 28.34 7.71
C THR A 330 -31.97 28.96 6.82
N LYS A 331 -31.32 28.18 5.92
CA LYS A 331 -30.37 28.75 4.94
C LYS A 331 -31.08 29.59 3.87
N LEU A 332 -32.20 29.11 3.33
CA LEU A 332 -33.05 29.88 2.41
C LEU A 332 -33.56 31.18 3.03
N TRP A 333 -34.03 31.14 4.27
CA TRP A 333 -34.42 32.34 5.03
C TRP A 333 -33.25 33.32 5.16
N ASN A 334 -32.07 32.84 5.55
CA ASN A 334 -30.90 33.72 5.70
C ASN A 334 -30.46 34.39 4.40
N ALA A 335 -30.67 33.76 3.24
CA ALA A 335 -30.42 34.36 1.93
C ALA A 335 -31.50 35.37 1.49
N ASN A 336 -32.70 35.34 2.08
CA ASN A 336 -33.87 36.11 1.62
C ASN A 336 -34.44 37.12 2.63
N LYS A 337 -34.04 37.08 3.91
CA LYS A 337 -34.55 37.95 4.98
C LYS A 337 -34.44 39.47 4.75
N SER A 338 -33.61 39.91 3.80
CA SER A 338 -33.51 41.30 3.35
C SER A 338 -34.36 41.63 2.11
N ASN A 339 -34.83 40.62 1.37
CA ASN A 339 -35.61 40.76 0.15
C ASN A 339 -37.10 40.97 0.49
N THR A 340 -37.40 42.13 1.11
CA THR A 340 -38.73 42.35 1.71
C THR A 340 -39.87 42.33 0.69
N ASP A 341 -39.60 42.60 -0.58
CA ASP A 341 -40.64 42.67 -1.62
C ASP A 341 -41.03 41.29 -2.15
N VAL A 342 -40.07 40.37 -2.37
CA VAL A 342 -40.41 38.97 -2.67
C VAL A 342 -41.15 38.35 -1.48
N LEU A 343 -40.68 38.58 -0.25
CA LEU A 343 -41.32 38.06 0.97
C LEU A 343 -42.77 38.56 1.16
N LYS A 344 -43.10 39.82 0.80
CA LYS A 344 -44.50 40.33 0.83
C LYS A 344 -45.45 39.60 -0.12
N LYS A 345 -44.93 38.96 -1.17
CA LYS A 345 -45.70 38.26 -2.20
C LYS A 345 -45.79 36.74 -1.99
N LEU A 346 -45.11 36.20 -0.97
CA LEU A 346 -45.25 34.79 -0.56
C LEU A 346 -46.59 34.51 0.15
N LYS A 347 -47.17 33.35 -0.10
CA LYS A 347 -48.46 32.94 0.48
C LYS A 347 -48.31 32.69 1.98
N GLY A 348 -49.12 33.38 2.79
CA GLY A 348 -49.09 33.26 4.25
C GLY A 348 -48.09 34.19 4.97
N MET A 349 -47.38 35.06 4.25
CA MET A 349 -46.57 36.14 4.87
C MET A 349 -47.37 37.46 4.86
N GLU A 350 -47.96 37.81 6.00
CA GLU A 350 -48.74 39.03 6.19
C GLU A 350 -48.07 40.00 7.16
N GLN A 351 -47.84 41.23 6.69
CA GLN A 351 -47.22 42.39 7.37
C GLN A 351 -45.83 42.19 8.01
N THR A 352 -45.62 41.21 8.89
CA THR A 352 -44.33 40.94 9.55
C THR A 352 -43.59 39.75 8.93
N GLN A 353 -42.29 39.92 8.71
CA GLN A 353 -41.45 38.93 8.02
C GLN A 353 -40.62 38.16 9.02
N THR A 354 -41.10 36.98 9.42
CA THR A 354 -40.43 36.09 10.38
C THR A 354 -40.00 34.78 9.72
N GLU A 355 -38.96 34.15 10.28
CA GLU A 355 -38.51 32.83 9.85
C GLU A 355 -39.61 31.77 9.98
N GLU A 356 -40.49 31.89 10.98
CA GLU A 356 -41.62 30.99 11.21
C GLU A 356 -42.72 31.12 10.14
N ALA A 357 -42.98 32.35 9.66
CA ALA A 357 -43.89 32.58 8.54
C ALA A 357 -43.28 32.08 7.22
N PHE A 358 -41.98 32.31 7.01
CA PHE A 358 -41.25 31.79 5.86
C PHE A 358 -41.26 30.25 5.79
N LYS A 359 -41.05 29.58 6.95
CA LYS A 359 -41.14 28.11 7.09
C LYS A 359 -42.54 27.51 6.86
N LYS A 360 -43.58 28.35 6.76
CA LYS A 360 -44.95 27.95 6.35
C LYS A 360 -45.23 28.26 4.87
N ALA A 361 -44.56 29.26 4.30
CA ALA A 361 -44.74 29.70 2.91
C ALA A 361 -43.86 28.93 1.90
N VAL A 362 -42.71 28.42 2.36
CA VAL A 362 -41.79 27.58 1.58
C VAL A 362 -41.77 26.18 2.16
N LYS A 363 -41.93 25.16 1.32
CA LYS A 363 -41.92 23.74 1.70
C LYS A 363 -40.68 23.07 1.11
N VAL A 364 -39.85 22.45 1.94
CA VAL A 364 -38.80 21.53 1.47
C VAL A 364 -39.41 20.14 1.27
N ASN A 365 -39.19 19.55 0.10
CA ASN A 365 -39.69 18.22 -0.26
C ASN A 365 -38.71 17.13 0.22
N ASN A 366 -39.14 15.87 0.17
CA ASN A 366 -38.33 14.73 0.64
C ASN A 366 -37.03 14.56 -0.16
N ASP A 367 -36.99 14.95 -1.44
CA ASP A 367 -35.79 14.92 -2.26
C ASP A 367 -34.79 16.07 -1.97
N GLY A 368 -35.17 17.05 -1.14
CA GLY A 368 -34.38 18.23 -0.83
C GLY A 368 -34.56 19.41 -1.78
N SER A 369 -35.49 19.33 -2.76
CA SER A 369 -35.98 20.51 -3.49
C SER A 369 -36.84 21.40 -2.57
N ALA A 370 -37.03 22.67 -2.91
CA ALA A 370 -37.96 23.55 -2.19
C ALA A 370 -39.02 24.15 -3.11
N THR A 371 -40.28 23.92 -2.77
CA THR A 371 -41.44 24.54 -3.44
C THR A 371 -41.81 25.83 -2.74
N VAL A 372 -41.84 26.93 -3.50
CA VAL A 372 -42.21 28.28 -3.07
C VAL A 372 -43.64 28.55 -3.55
N THR A 373 -44.53 29.05 -2.70
CA THR A 373 -45.91 29.40 -3.11
C THR A 373 -46.18 30.89 -2.93
N TYR A 374 -46.71 31.54 -3.96
CA TYR A 374 -47.01 32.98 -3.98
C TYR A 374 -48.50 33.27 -3.75
N LYS A 375 -48.83 34.54 -3.45
CA LYS A 375 -50.21 34.97 -3.09
C LYS A 375 -51.23 34.82 -4.23
N ASP A 376 -50.80 34.79 -5.48
CA ASP A 376 -51.64 34.47 -6.65
C ASP A 376 -51.86 32.94 -6.84
N ASN A 377 -51.30 32.11 -5.96
CA ASN A 377 -51.23 30.65 -6.05
C ASN A 377 -50.32 30.11 -7.18
N SER A 378 -49.48 30.95 -7.77
CA SER A 378 -48.34 30.46 -8.55
C SER A 378 -47.29 29.81 -7.65
N THR A 379 -46.47 28.94 -8.24
CA THR A 379 -45.47 28.15 -7.53
C THR A 379 -44.17 28.09 -8.30
N ASP A 380 -43.05 28.23 -7.60
CA ASP A 380 -41.69 28.00 -8.09
C ASP A 380 -41.07 26.78 -7.39
N THR A 381 -40.05 26.15 -7.98
CA THR A 381 -39.37 24.97 -7.42
C THR A 381 -37.85 25.08 -7.57
N ILE A 382 -37.19 25.33 -6.45
CA ILE A 382 -35.74 25.35 -6.32
C ILE A 382 -35.21 23.92 -6.31
N SER A 383 -34.28 23.60 -7.22
CA SER A 383 -33.70 22.26 -7.33
C SER A 383 -32.87 21.88 -6.10
N LYS A 384 -32.85 20.59 -5.74
CA LYS A 384 -32.10 20.08 -4.57
C LYS A 384 -30.59 20.33 -4.66
N GLU A 385 -30.05 20.38 -5.87
CA GLU A 385 -28.63 20.64 -6.15
C GLU A 385 -28.24 22.09 -5.84
N ASN A 386 -29.20 23.01 -5.77
CA ASN A 386 -29.01 24.39 -5.31
C ASN A 386 -29.11 24.55 -3.78
N LEU A 387 -29.58 23.52 -3.07
CA LEU A 387 -29.89 23.58 -1.63
C LEU A 387 -29.06 22.62 -0.79
N THR A 388 -28.64 21.50 -1.35
CA THR A 388 -28.03 20.37 -0.64
C THR A 388 -26.80 19.83 -1.37
N LYS A 389 -25.88 19.23 -0.62
CA LYS A 389 -24.73 18.46 -1.12
C LYS A 389 -24.53 17.21 -0.23
N ARG A 390 -23.95 16.15 -0.80
CA ARG A 390 -23.70 14.90 -0.06
C ARG A 390 -22.61 15.08 0.99
N TYR A 391 -22.81 14.52 2.17
CA TYR A 391 -21.75 14.29 3.14
C TYR A 391 -20.94 13.06 2.74
N ILE A 392 -19.63 13.24 2.60
CA ILE A 392 -18.66 12.16 2.35
C ILE A 392 -18.14 11.64 3.70
N PRO A 393 -18.33 10.36 4.05
CA PRO A 393 -17.78 9.77 5.27
C PRO A 393 -16.24 9.75 5.30
N PHE A 394 -15.66 9.72 6.50
CA PHE A 394 -14.21 9.65 6.67
C PHE A 394 -13.61 8.33 6.16
N ALA A 395 -14.30 7.19 6.26
CA ALA A 395 -13.80 5.93 5.70
C ALA A 395 -13.46 6.01 4.20
N ASP A 396 -14.23 6.79 3.42
CA ASP A 396 -14.10 6.84 1.96
C ASP A 396 -13.06 7.86 1.48
N LYS A 397 -12.75 8.89 2.29
CA LYS A 397 -11.78 9.96 1.98
C LYS A 397 -10.48 9.94 2.79
N VAL A 398 -10.39 9.14 3.86
CA VAL A 398 -9.21 9.06 4.73
C VAL A 398 -8.40 7.80 4.43
N LYS A 399 -7.19 8.02 3.91
CA LYS A 399 -6.12 7.03 3.78
C LYS A 399 -5.64 6.58 5.17
N ILE A 400 -5.59 5.28 5.40
CA ILE A 400 -5.11 4.68 6.66
C ILE A 400 -3.76 4.02 6.41
N ASN A 401 -2.82 4.27 7.30
CA ASN A 401 -1.47 3.72 7.25
C ASN A 401 -1.46 2.38 8.00
N TYR A 402 -0.90 1.33 7.39
CA TYR A 402 -0.49 0.15 8.14
C TYR A 402 0.72 0.49 9.06
N PRO A 403 0.91 -0.17 10.21
CA PRO A 403 2.02 0.11 11.11
C PRO A 403 3.40 -0.10 10.47
N THR A 404 4.39 0.71 10.85
CA THR A 404 5.76 0.63 10.31
C THR A 404 6.37 -0.76 10.49
N ASN A 405 6.13 -1.41 11.64
CA ASN A 405 6.56 -2.77 11.93
C ASN A 405 5.34 -3.67 12.23
N LEU A 406 5.34 -4.90 11.72
CA LEU A 406 4.39 -5.94 12.12
C LEU A 406 4.60 -6.31 13.60
N THR A 407 3.52 -6.37 14.36
CA THR A 407 3.57 -6.73 15.79
C THR A 407 3.89 -8.23 15.95
N PRO A 408 4.96 -8.62 16.66
CA PRO A 408 5.23 -10.03 16.92
C PRO A 408 4.20 -10.60 17.90
N VAL A 409 3.61 -11.75 17.58
CA VAL A 409 2.62 -12.44 18.43
C VAL A 409 2.91 -13.94 18.51
N LYS A 410 2.71 -14.54 19.68
CA LYS A 410 2.93 -15.98 19.93
C LYS A 410 2.15 -16.86 18.96
N ASN A 411 0.86 -16.56 18.78
CA ASN A 411 -0.03 -17.27 17.86
C ASN A 411 -0.87 -16.29 17.03
N ILE A 412 -0.66 -16.28 15.71
CA ILE A 412 -1.34 -15.41 14.76
C ILE A 412 -2.86 -15.66 14.64
N SER A 413 -3.37 -16.82 15.07
CA SER A 413 -4.82 -17.12 15.06
C SER A 413 -5.53 -16.89 16.39
N GLN A 414 -4.79 -16.62 17.47
CA GLN A 414 -5.34 -16.47 18.83
C GLN A 414 -4.46 -15.52 19.65
N LEU A 415 -4.55 -14.22 19.35
CA LEU A 415 -3.83 -13.17 20.08
C LEU A 415 -4.29 -13.08 21.55
N SER A 416 -3.34 -12.80 22.45
CA SER A 416 -3.58 -12.42 23.84
C SER A 416 -4.26 -11.03 23.95
N LYS A 417 -4.64 -10.60 25.17
CA LYS A 417 -5.19 -9.25 25.39
C LYS A 417 -4.12 -8.19 25.16
N GLU A 418 -2.90 -8.49 25.59
CA GLU A 418 -1.70 -7.65 25.52
C GLU A 418 -1.26 -7.49 24.06
N GLU A 419 -1.27 -8.58 23.29
CA GLU A 419 -0.97 -8.58 21.84
C GLU A 419 -2.00 -7.76 21.05
N LYS A 420 -3.30 -7.88 21.35
CA LYS A 420 -4.35 -7.04 20.74
C LYS A 420 -4.16 -5.57 21.08
N GLN A 421 -3.75 -5.25 22.31
CA GLN A 421 -3.47 -3.87 22.70
C GLN A 421 -2.21 -3.32 22.01
N ALA A 422 -1.17 -4.14 21.80
CA ALA A 422 0.00 -3.76 21.03
C ALA A 422 -0.36 -3.43 19.57
N VAL A 423 -1.18 -4.27 18.91
CA VAL A 423 -1.70 -3.99 17.56
C VAL A 423 -2.55 -2.70 17.54
N LYS A 424 -3.46 -2.52 18.50
CA LYS A 424 -4.28 -1.29 18.63
C LYS A 424 -3.39 -0.04 18.75
N ASN A 425 -2.36 -0.09 19.60
CA ASN A 425 -1.41 1.00 19.80
C ASN A 425 -0.60 1.31 18.52
N ALA A 426 -0.11 0.27 17.83
CA ALA A 426 0.70 0.41 16.61
C ALA A 426 -0.08 1.07 15.46
N ILE A 427 -1.36 0.71 15.28
CA ILE A 427 -2.24 1.31 14.28
C ILE A 427 -2.58 2.76 14.66
N LEU A 428 -2.87 3.06 15.94
CA LEU A 428 -3.17 4.42 16.38
C LEU A 428 -1.97 5.35 16.19
N ALA A 429 -0.77 4.91 16.55
CA ALA A 429 0.46 5.69 16.35
C ALA A 429 0.67 6.06 14.87
N ALA A 430 0.50 5.10 13.96
CA ALA A 430 0.61 5.29 12.51
C ALA A 430 -0.50 6.19 11.90
N ASN A 431 -1.58 6.47 12.65
CA ASN A 431 -2.78 7.16 12.18
C ASN A 431 -3.24 8.32 13.09
N THR A 432 -2.29 8.92 13.80
CA THR A 432 -2.52 10.11 14.64
C THR A 432 -3.25 11.22 13.83
N GLY A 433 -4.32 11.78 14.41
CA GLY A 433 -5.11 12.86 13.80
C GLY A 433 -6.18 12.44 12.78
N LYS A 434 -6.24 11.16 12.36
CA LYS A 434 -7.10 10.70 11.26
C LYS A 434 -8.57 10.43 11.61
N HIS A 435 -9.18 11.26 12.46
CA HIS A 435 -10.60 11.19 12.83
C HIS A 435 -11.09 9.81 13.36
N ILE A 436 -10.20 9.05 14.02
CA ILE A 436 -10.55 7.74 14.61
C ILE A 436 -11.33 7.95 15.91
N LYS A 437 -12.53 7.35 15.99
CA LYS A 437 -13.39 7.32 17.18
C LYS A 437 -13.07 6.15 18.10
N ASP A 438 -12.89 4.96 17.53
CA ASP A 438 -12.43 3.76 18.22
C ASP A 438 -11.77 2.79 17.22
N LEU A 439 -11.03 1.83 17.76
CA LEU A 439 -10.35 0.76 17.06
C LEU A 439 -10.49 -0.55 17.84
N THR A 440 -11.06 -1.58 17.22
CA THR A 440 -11.12 -2.94 17.79
C THR A 440 -10.16 -3.87 17.06
N VAL A 441 -9.65 -4.90 17.75
CA VAL A 441 -8.76 -5.94 17.19
C VAL A 441 -9.30 -7.31 17.62
N ASP A 442 -9.49 -8.22 16.66
CA ASP A 442 -10.06 -9.55 16.92
C ASP A 442 -9.02 -10.61 17.33
N ALA A 443 -9.44 -11.87 17.47
CA ALA A 443 -8.58 -12.99 17.84
C ALA A 443 -7.47 -13.31 16.82
N SER A 444 -7.69 -13.00 15.54
CA SER A 444 -6.74 -13.22 14.43
C SER A 444 -5.98 -11.95 14.05
N GLY A 445 -6.05 -10.90 14.88
CA GLY A 445 -5.36 -9.63 14.67
C GLY A 445 -6.01 -8.72 13.63
N ASN A 446 -7.18 -9.05 13.06
CA ASN A 446 -7.86 -8.13 12.15
C ASN A 446 -8.36 -6.92 12.95
N ALA A 447 -8.21 -5.72 12.38
CA ALA A 447 -8.57 -4.49 13.04
C ALA A 447 -9.76 -3.79 12.36
N THR A 448 -10.70 -3.28 13.14
CA THR A 448 -11.81 -2.44 12.64
C THR A 448 -11.70 -1.03 13.24
N ILE A 449 -11.38 -0.07 12.39
CA ILE A 449 -11.37 1.37 12.69
C ILE A 449 -12.80 1.90 12.53
N THR A 450 -13.26 2.70 13.50
CA THR A 450 -14.51 3.47 13.42
C THR A 450 -14.18 4.96 13.44
N PHE A 451 -14.82 5.77 12.60
CA PHE A 451 -14.51 7.20 12.46
C PHE A 451 -15.46 8.14 13.21
N THR A 452 -15.05 9.38 13.44
CA THR A 452 -15.87 10.46 14.02
C THR A 452 -16.63 11.22 12.93
N ASP A 453 -17.50 10.53 12.19
CA ASP A 453 -18.34 11.16 11.17
C ASP A 453 -19.31 12.20 11.76
N LYS A 454 -19.56 13.26 10.97
CA LYS A 454 -20.39 14.42 11.35
C LYS A 454 -21.88 14.17 11.12
N ILE A 455 -22.21 13.36 10.10
CA ILE A 455 -23.56 13.10 9.59
C ILE A 455 -23.64 11.60 9.28
N GLY A 456 -24.80 11.00 9.52
CA GLY A 456 -25.03 9.57 9.35
C GLY A 456 -24.50 8.71 10.51
N ALA A 457 -24.46 7.40 10.30
CA ALA A 457 -23.84 6.47 11.23
C ALA A 457 -22.30 6.51 11.08
N PRO A 458 -21.51 6.31 12.17
CA PRO A 458 -20.06 6.22 12.10
C PRO A 458 -19.57 5.18 11.07
N SER A 459 -18.82 5.65 10.08
CA SER A 459 -18.23 4.79 9.05
C SER A 459 -17.08 3.95 9.63
N THR A 460 -16.77 2.84 8.97
CA THR A 460 -15.71 1.91 9.42
C THR A 460 -14.79 1.47 8.30
N LYS A 461 -13.54 1.12 8.65
CA LYS A 461 -12.55 0.53 7.74
C LYS A 461 -11.90 -0.67 8.42
N LYS A 462 -11.77 -1.78 7.69
CA LYS A 462 -11.14 -3.02 8.16
C LYS A 462 -9.72 -3.14 7.62
N LEU A 463 -8.82 -3.67 8.43
CA LEU A 463 -7.44 -4.03 8.08
C LEU A 463 -7.22 -5.52 8.42
N GLU A 464 -6.66 -6.30 7.50
CA GLU A 464 -6.45 -7.74 7.69
C GLU A 464 -5.24 -8.03 8.60
N GLY A 465 -5.37 -9.02 9.51
CA GLY A 465 -4.37 -9.31 10.55
C GLY A 465 -2.98 -9.67 10.02
N LYS A 466 -2.89 -10.37 8.89
CA LYS A 466 -1.62 -10.69 8.18
C LYS A 466 -0.76 -9.46 7.83
N TYR A 467 -1.35 -8.27 7.77
CA TYR A 467 -0.66 -7.00 7.49
C TYR A 467 -0.41 -6.17 8.76
N LEU A 468 -0.70 -6.74 9.93
CA LEU A 468 -0.61 -6.10 11.26
C LEU A 468 0.25 -6.90 12.25
N VAL A 469 0.23 -8.23 12.17
CA VAL A 469 1.00 -9.14 13.02
C VAL A 469 1.94 -10.05 12.23
N LYS A 470 2.98 -10.55 12.89
CA LYS A 470 3.80 -11.68 12.43
C LYS A 470 4.02 -12.67 13.56
N LYS A 471 4.27 -13.95 13.24
CA LYS A 471 4.56 -14.96 14.27
C LYS A 471 5.86 -14.59 15.01
N GLN A 472 5.82 -14.59 16.34
CA GLN A 472 7.00 -14.49 17.18
C GLN A 472 7.85 -15.77 17.01
N ARG A 473 9.11 -15.59 16.58
CA ARG A 473 10.12 -16.64 16.57
C ARG A 473 10.67 -16.85 17.98
N SER A 474 10.65 -18.09 18.49
CA SER A 474 11.12 -18.43 19.84
C SER A 474 12.64 -18.24 19.98
N LEU A 475 13.15 -18.31 21.21
CA LEU A 475 14.60 -18.34 21.43
C LEU A 475 15.21 -19.68 20.97
N ALA A 476 14.52 -20.81 21.12
CA ALA A 476 14.95 -22.09 20.53
C ALA A 476 15.11 -22.00 18.99
N ASP A 477 14.13 -21.41 18.29
CA ASP A 477 14.22 -21.19 16.84
C ASP A 477 15.44 -20.32 16.45
N LYS A 478 15.96 -19.47 17.36
CA LYS A 478 17.05 -18.50 17.12
C LYS A 478 18.44 -19.01 17.51
N PHE A 479 18.55 -20.09 18.29
CA PHE A 479 19.84 -20.55 18.79
C PHE A 479 19.97 -22.06 18.65
N THR A 480 20.87 -22.49 17.78
CA THR A 480 21.35 -23.87 17.76
C THR A 480 22.45 -24.02 18.84
N PRO A 481 22.20 -24.74 19.95
CA PRO A 481 23.23 -25.02 20.96
C PRO A 481 24.33 -25.92 20.38
N TYR A 482 25.58 -25.64 20.76
CA TYR A 482 26.74 -26.44 20.34
C TYR A 482 26.92 -27.67 21.22
N TYR A 483 27.32 -28.77 20.61
CA TYR A 483 27.84 -29.94 21.32
C TYR A 483 29.23 -29.62 21.94
N PRO A 484 29.47 -29.99 23.21
CA PRO A 484 30.82 -30.08 23.77
C PRO A 484 31.61 -31.24 23.13
N VAL A 485 32.94 -31.23 23.32
CA VAL A 485 33.75 -32.41 22.97
C VAL A 485 33.29 -33.56 23.88
N PRO A 486 32.91 -34.73 23.32
CA PRO A 486 32.35 -35.84 24.09
C PRO A 486 33.23 -36.23 25.28
N MET A 487 32.63 -36.68 26.38
CA MET A 487 33.36 -37.13 27.57
C MET A 487 33.30 -38.63 27.80
N ALA A 488 34.42 -39.18 28.28
CA ALA A 488 34.47 -40.53 28.81
C ALA A 488 33.59 -40.63 30.06
N VAL A 489 32.78 -41.68 30.15
CA VAL A 489 31.95 -42.04 31.32
C VAL A 489 32.06 -43.54 31.61
N GLY A 490 31.77 -43.92 32.85
CA GLY A 490 31.78 -45.31 33.31
C GLY A 490 30.69 -46.17 32.62
N ASN A 491 29.54 -45.58 32.32
CA ASN A 491 28.45 -46.19 31.54
C ASN A 491 27.60 -45.12 30.82
N PRO A 492 27.65 -45.02 29.48
CA PRO A 492 26.84 -44.06 28.70
C PRO A 492 25.32 -44.20 28.86
N GLN A 493 24.81 -45.36 29.31
CA GLN A 493 23.38 -45.60 29.53
C GLN A 493 22.97 -45.48 31.01
N GLY A 494 23.87 -44.99 31.88
CA GLY A 494 23.63 -44.87 33.31
C GLY A 494 24.66 -43.96 33.99
N LEU A 495 24.65 -42.67 33.62
CA LEU A 495 25.57 -41.66 34.18
C LEU A 495 25.31 -41.45 35.68
N THR A 496 26.39 -41.39 36.46
CA THR A 496 26.36 -40.93 37.86
C THR A 496 26.06 -39.42 37.95
N VAL A 497 25.61 -38.95 39.12
CA VAL A 497 25.32 -37.52 39.38
C VAL A 497 26.53 -36.61 39.11
N ASN A 498 27.76 -37.13 39.34
CA ASN A 498 29.00 -36.41 39.06
C ASN A 498 29.25 -36.27 37.56
N GLU A 499 29.03 -37.33 36.78
CA GLU A 499 29.15 -37.30 35.31
C GLU A 499 28.07 -36.42 34.67
N GLN A 500 26.84 -36.45 35.18
CA GLN A 500 25.77 -35.53 34.76
C GLN A 500 26.14 -34.07 35.03
N THR A 501 26.73 -33.78 36.20
CA THR A 501 27.17 -32.42 36.59
C THR A 501 28.32 -31.91 35.70
N GLU A 502 29.31 -32.77 35.43
CA GLU A 502 30.42 -32.41 34.53
C GLU A 502 29.95 -32.27 33.07
N LEU A 503 28.93 -33.03 32.65
CA LEU A 503 28.32 -32.86 31.33
C LEU A 503 27.57 -31.52 31.20
N VAL A 504 26.77 -31.11 32.20
CA VAL A 504 26.16 -29.76 32.24
C VAL A 504 27.23 -28.68 32.12
N LYS A 505 28.32 -28.82 32.89
CA LYS A 505 29.48 -27.92 32.84
C LYS A 505 30.11 -27.88 31.44
N LYS A 506 30.34 -29.02 30.80
CA LYS A 506 30.86 -29.06 29.42
C LYS A 506 29.93 -28.41 28.40
N VAL A 507 28.61 -28.65 28.46
CA VAL A 507 27.63 -28.02 27.55
C VAL A 507 27.60 -26.50 27.73
N TYR A 508 27.62 -26.03 28.97
CA TYR A 508 27.72 -24.61 29.31
C TYR A 508 29.03 -23.99 28.76
N GLU A 509 30.18 -24.58 29.08
CA GLU A 509 31.50 -24.14 28.60
C GLU A 509 31.62 -24.12 27.08
N ALA A 510 30.98 -25.06 26.38
CA ALA A 510 30.94 -25.10 24.91
C ALA A 510 30.11 -23.97 24.29
N ASN A 511 29.23 -23.31 25.04
CA ASN A 511 28.32 -22.26 24.56
C ASN A 511 28.51 -20.89 25.22
N LYS A 512 29.23 -20.76 26.34
CA LYS A 512 29.36 -19.50 27.10
C LYS A 512 29.86 -18.28 26.31
N ASN A 513 30.63 -18.52 25.24
CA ASN A 513 31.16 -17.46 24.38
C ASN A 513 30.08 -16.88 23.42
N LYS A 514 28.86 -17.45 23.38
CA LYS A 514 27.68 -16.86 22.73
C LYS A 514 26.94 -15.99 23.75
N SER A 515 27.19 -14.68 23.76
CA SER A 515 26.44 -13.69 24.57
C SER A 515 24.93 -13.93 24.48
N ASP A 516 24.41 -14.02 23.26
CA ASP A 516 22.98 -13.98 22.97
C ASP A 516 22.26 -15.26 23.43
N PHE A 517 22.96 -16.41 23.41
CA PHE A 517 22.49 -17.67 23.96
C PHE A 517 22.50 -17.66 25.49
N ILE A 518 23.55 -17.12 26.13
CA ILE A 518 23.60 -16.93 27.58
C ILE A 518 22.51 -15.96 28.06
N ASP A 519 22.28 -14.88 27.32
CA ASP A 519 21.12 -13.99 27.48
C ASP A 519 19.79 -14.72 27.33
N ALA A 520 19.69 -15.72 26.45
CA ALA A 520 18.47 -16.50 26.20
C ALA A 520 18.16 -17.54 27.30
N ILE A 521 19.19 -18.18 27.89
CA ILE A 521 19.03 -19.13 29.01
C ILE A 521 19.02 -18.47 30.39
N GLY A 522 19.00 -17.13 30.45
CA GLY A 522 18.72 -16.36 31.69
C GLY A 522 19.92 -15.70 32.37
N LYS A 523 21.05 -15.51 31.68
CA LYS A 523 22.32 -14.95 32.22
C LYS A 523 22.90 -15.69 33.43
N PRO A 524 22.98 -17.03 33.43
CA PRO A 524 23.65 -17.75 34.51
C PRO A 524 25.11 -17.31 34.64
N ASN A 525 25.50 -16.84 35.84
CA ASN A 525 26.88 -16.43 36.13
C ASN A 525 27.75 -17.59 36.67
N ASN A 526 27.13 -18.71 37.06
CA ASN A 526 27.79 -19.88 37.62
C ASN A 526 27.07 -21.19 37.23
N LEU A 527 27.67 -22.33 37.60
CA LEU A 527 27.16 -23.66 37.22
C LEU A 527 25.80 -24.02 37.87
N GLU A 528 25.53 -23.59 39.10
CA GLU A 528 24.25 -23.87 39.77
C GLU A 528 23.10 -23.02 39.20
N GLU A 529 23.40 -21.86 38.63
CA GLU A 529 22.44 -21.13 37.80
C GLU A 529 22.26 -21.78 36.44
N ALA A 530 23.35 -22.24 35.79
CA ALA A 530 23.26 -22.92 34.50
C ALA A 530 22.41 -24.20 34.56
N LYS A 531 22.50 -24.98 35.66
CA LYS A 531 21.66 -26.17 35.93
C LYS A 531 20.15 -25.90 35.93
N LYS A 532 19.70 -24.66 36.14
CA LYS A 532 18.26 -24.29 36.09
C LYS A 532 17.73 -24.31 34.66
N SER A 533 18.59 -24.05 33.69
CA SER A 533 18.26 -23.94 32.26
C SER A 533 18.85 -25.06 31.41
N ILE A 534 19.84 -25.81 31.93
CA ILE A 534 20.51 -26.93 31.26
C ILE A 534 20.41 -28.16 32.18
N THR A 535 19.52 -29.09 31.84
CA THR A 535 19.30 -30.34 32.60
C THR A 535 19.79 -31.56 31.83
N VAL A 536 20.20 -32.61 32.53
CA VAL A 536 20.75 -33.85 31.96
C VAL A 536 20.01 -35.05 32.53
N ASP A 537 19.67 -36.04 31.69
CA ASP A 537 19.09 -37.32 32.14
C ASP A 537 20.14 -38.41 32.41
N ASN A 538 19.69 -39.58 32.89
CA ASN A 538 20.58 -40.70 33.22
C ASN A 538 21.27 -41.37 32.00
N LYS A 539 20.91 -40.99 30.77
CA LYS A 539 21.54 -41.41 29.51
C LYS A 539 22.37 -40.30 28.86
N GLY A 540 22.55 -39.18 29.56
CA GLY A 540 23.31 -38.03 29.08
C GLY A 540 22.57 -37.14 28.09
N ASN A 541 21.27 -37.33 27.85
CA ASN A 541 20.50 -36.40 27.01
C ASN A 541 20.37 -35.06 27.74
N VAL A 542 20.65 -33.96 27.05
CA VAL A 542 20.54 -32.61 27.62
C VAL A 542 19.23 -31.98 27.15
N THR A 543 18.50 -31.33 28.05
CA THR A 543 17.43 -30.39 27.67
C THR A 543 17.87 -28.97 28.05
N ILE A 544 17.77 -28.05 27.10
CA ILE A 544 18.06 -26.62 27.30
C ILE A 544 16.73 -25.86 27.27
N THR A 545 16.46 -25.06 28.29
CA THR A 545 15.22 -24.28 28.43
C THR A 545 15.54 -22.80 28.35
N TYR A 546 14.85 -22.08 27.46
CA TYR A 546 15.02 -20.65 27.28
C TYR A 546 14.00 -19.82 28.07
N LYS A 547 14.32 -18.56 28.36
CA LYS A 547 13.50 -17.66 29.20
C LYS A 547 12.12 -17.28 28.64
N ASP A 548 11.84 -17.57 27.36
CA ASP A 548 10.53 -17.37 26.73
C ASP A 548 9.65 -18.63 26.74
N ASN A 549 10.17 -19.76 27.23
CA ASN A 549 9.45 -21.03 27.35
C ASN A 549 8.25 -20.92 28.30
N THR A 550 7.05 -20.98 27.73
CA THR A 550 5.77 -21.00 28.44
C THR A 550 4.87 -22.10 27.88
N ALA A 551 3.85 -22.55 28.60
CA ALA A 551 3.01 -23.68 28.18
C ALA A 551 2.27 -23.43 26.85
N ASP A 552 2.00 -22.17 26.53
CA ASP A 552 1.41 -21.68 25.29
C ASP A 552 2.45 -21.28 24.22
N PHE A 553 3.74 -21.26 24.57
CA PHE A 553 4.84 -20.91 23.67
C PHE A 553 6.12 -21.66 24.08
N PRO A 554 6.24 -22.96 23.74
CA PRO A 554 7.37 -23.79 24.14
C PRO A 554 8.65 -23.37 23.42
N SER A 555 9.76 -23.33 24.17
CA SER A 555 11.07 -22.88 23.70
C SER A 555 12.16 -23.68 24.43
N THR A 556 12.43 -24.88 23.92
CA THR A 556 13.43 -25.81 24.47
C THR A 556 14.18 -26.53 23.36
N ASP A 557 15.48 -26.75 23.57
CA ASP A 557 16.33 -27.60 22.73
C ASP A 557 16.65 -28.92 23.42
N LYS A 558 17.01 -29.93 22.62
CA LYS A 558 17.50 -31.22 23.12
C LYS A 558 18.77 -31.66 22.40
N LEU A 559 19.76 -32.10 23.18
CA LEU A 559 21.00 -32.70 22.68
C LEU A 559 21.00 -34.20 23.00
N ASP A 560 21.37 -35.00 22.00
CA ASP A 560 21.40 -36.47 22.07
C ASP A 560 22.60 -36.96 22.89
N GLY A 561 22.33 -37.72 23.97
CA GLY A 561 23.34 -38.26 24.87
C GLY A 561 24.39 -39.12 24.16
N ASN A 562 24.01 -39.83 23.10
CA ASN A 562 24.92 -40.68 22.31
C ASN A 562 25.99 -39.88 21.56
N LYS A 563 25.85 -38.55 21.47
CA LYS A 563 26.82 -37.61 20.87
C LYS A 563 27.59 -36.79 21.92
N LEU A 564 27.32 -37.02 23.20
CA LEU A 564 27.84 -36.23 24.33
C LEU A 564 28.76 -37.04 25.25
N VAL A 565 28.53 -38.35 25.33
CA VAL A 565 29.30 -39.26 26.18
C VAL A 565 29.73 -40.51 25.41
N TYR A 566 30.86 -41.08 25.80
CA TYR A 566 31.34 -42.37 25.29
C TYR A 566 31.87 -43.26 26.42
N GLN A 567 31.84 -44.57 26.21
CA GLN A 567 32.34 -45.54 27.18
C GLN A 567 33.85 -45.33 27.40
N ALA A 568 34.26 -45.06 28.64
CA ALA A 568 35.67 -44.99 28.99
C ALA A 568 36.38 -46.32 28.64
N LYS A 569 37.52 -46.23 27.95
CA LYS A 569 38.41 -47.38 27.72
C LYS A 569 38.94 -47.92 29.04
N LYS A 570 39.12 -49.22 29.12
CA LYS A 570 39.63 -49.92 30.32
C LYS A 570 41.13 -49.69 30.51
N LEU A 571 41.64 -49.97 31.72
CA LEU A 571 43.06 -49.80 32.03
C LEU A 571 43.94 -50.76 31.23
N ASN A 572 43.49 -51.97 30.91
CA ASN A 572 44.19 -52.89 30.01
C ASN A 572 44.25 -52.40 28.54
N GLU A 573 43.27 -51.62 28.08
CA GLU A 573 43.22 -51.01 26.74
C GLU A 573 44.06 -49.73 26.63
N THR A 574 44.39 -49.10 27.75
CA THR A 574 45.11 -47.80 27.83
C THR A 574 46.50 -47.92 28.46
N THR A 575 46.84 -49.08 29.04
CA THR A 575 48.15 -49.35 29.68
C THR A 575 48.95 -50.33 28.85
N TYR A 576 49.74 -49.79 27.92
CA TYR A 576 50.72 -50.54 27.16
C TYR A 576 51.81 -51.06 28.10
N ILE A 577 51.79 -52.37 28.36
CA ILE A 577 52.88 -53.09 29.03
C ILE A 577 53.94 -53.40 27.97
N THR A 578 55.20 -53.08 28.25
CA THR A 578 56.39 -53.42 27.46
C THR A 578 56.93 -54.77 27.93
N LEU A 579 57.24 -55.67 27.00
CA LEU A 579 57.89 -56.94 27.33
C LEU A 579 59.33 -56.69 27.84
N PRO A 580 59.78 -57.36 28.92
CA PRO A 580 61.18 -57.38 29.30
C PRO A 580 62.00 -58.30 28.39
N ALA A 581 63.32 -58.30 28.55
CA ALA A 581 64.13 -59.42 28.06
C ALA A 581 63.71 -60.73 28.75
N ARG A 582 63.75 -61.85 28.02
CA ARG A 582 63.21 -63.12 28.49
C ARG A 582 64.11 -63.74 29.55
N THR A 583 63.51 -64.26 30.62
CA THR A 583 64.23 -64.86 31.75
C THR A 583 64.63 -66.29 31.42
N ALA A 584 65.90 -66.63 31.59
CA ALA A 584 66.39 -68.00 31.46
C ALA A 584 65.90 -68.85 32.64
N VAL A 585 65.09 -69.87 32.35
CA VAL A 585 64.47 -70.75 33.36
C VAL A 585 64.88 -72.22 33.18
N LYS A 586 64.58 -73.05 34.18
CA LYS A 586 64.81 -74.49 34.13
C LYS A 586 63.91 -75.20 33.10
N ASP A 587 62.66 -74.80 32.99
CA ASP A 587 61.69 -75.27 31.99
C ASP A 587 60.70 -74.15 31.67
N ALA A 588 60.69 -73.68 30.41
CA ALA A 588 59.79 -72.63 29.95
C ALA A 588 58.28 -72.97 30.03
N LYS A 589 57.92 -74.23 30.35
CA LYS A 589 56.52 -74.68 30.50
C LYS A 589 56.03 -74.72 31.95
N ALA A 590 56.92 -74.69 32.95
CA ALA A 590 56.56 -74.86 34.35
C ALA A 590 57.44 -73.98 35.26
N ILE A 591 56.93 -72.80 35.64
CA ILE A 591 57.75 -71.72 36.20
C ILE A 591 57.83 -71.82 37.72
N GLN A 592 59.03 -72.03 38.26
CA GLN A 592 59.24 -72.21 39.69
C GLN A 592 58.98 -70.91 40.47
N THR A 593 58.55 -71.02 41.74
CA THR A 593 58.13 -69.87 42.56
C THR A 593 59.20 -68.77 42.68
N ASN A 594 60.48 -69.15 42.68
CA ASN A 594 61.63 -68.23 42.63
C ASN A 594 61.77 -67.54 41.26
N GLU A 595 61.56 -68.26 40.16
CA GLU A 595 61.59 -67.72 38.80
C GLU A 595 60.42 -66.75 38.56
N GLN A 596 59.22 -67.04 39.09
CA GLN A 596 58.06 -66.12 39.05
C GLN A 596 58.38 -64.76 39.68
N SER A 597 59.14 -64.73 40.78
CA SER A 597 59.56 -63.48 41.43
C SER A 597 60.46 -62.64 40.51
N THR A 598 61.45 -63.28 39.86
CA THR A 598 62.31 -62.64 38.86
C THR A 598 61.51 -62.09 37.69
N ILE A 599 60.50 -62.82 37.20
CA ILE A 599 59.66 -62.41 36.06
C ILE A 599 58.75 -61.23 36.45
N ARG A 600 58.15 -61.23 37.65
CA ARG A 600 57.41 -60.05 38.18
C ARG A 600 58.31 -58.82 38.21
N GLN A 601 59.51 -58.94 38.75
CA GLN A 601 60.45 -57.83 38.83
C GLN A 601 60.89 -57.35 37.44
N ALA A 602 61.13 -58.25 36.48
CA ALA A 602 61.47 -57.89 35.11
C ALA A 602 60.33 -57.09 34.43
N ILE A 603 59.09 -57.53 34.56
CA ILE A 603 57.90 -56.82 34.06
C ILE A 603 57.74 -55.44 34.72
N LEU A 604 57.92 -55.31 36.03
CA LEU A 604 57.81 -54.04 36.73
C LEU A 604 58.96 -53.08 36.38
N THR A 605 60.19 -53.57 36.28
CA THR A 605 61.35 -52.75 35.85
C THR A 605 61.18 -52.23 34.42
N ALA A 606 60.62 -53.05 33.51
CA ALA A 606 60.27 -52.62 32.16
C ALA A 606 59.08 -51.64 32.10
N ASN A 607 58.32 -51.49 33.19
CA ASN A 607 57.06 -50.73 33.24
C ASN A 607 56.89 -49.96 34.56
N SER A 608 57.77 -49.00 34.82
CA SER A 608 57.82 -48.22 36.08
C SER A 608 56.49 -47.58 36.53
N GLY A 609 55.59 -47.28 35.58
CA GLY A 609 54.24 -46.76 35.85
C GLY A 609 53.13 -47.80 36.03
N LEU A 610 53.45 -49.10 36.09
CA LEU A 610 52.45 -50.18 36.18
C LEU A 610 51.91 -50.37 37.61
N GLN A 611 52.76 -50.25 38.64
CA GLN A 611 52.43 -50.60 40.03
C GLN A 611 51.16 -49.90 40.55
N SER A 612 51.02 -48.60 40.30
CA SER A 612 49.85 -47.79 40.74
C SER A 612 48.55 -48.11 39.99
N LYS A 613 48.63 -48.87 38.91
CA LYS A 613 47.48 -49.32 38.10
C LYS A 613 47.05 -50.75 38.43
N LEU A 614 47.90 -51.55 39.09
CA LEU A 614 47.59 -52.91 39.52
C LEU A 614 46.45 -52.95 40.54
N LYS A 615 45.62 -54.01 40.53
CA LYS A 615 44.49 -54.16 41.46
C LYS A 615 44.98 -54.15 42.91
N GLY A 616 44.66 -53.09 43.66
CA GLY A 616 45.14 -52.90 45.04
C GLY A 616 46.63 -52.60 45.16
N SER A 617 47.29 -52.19 44.07
CA SER A 617 48.71 -51.78 44.01
C SER A 617 49.72 -52.83 44.50
N ASN A 618 49.37 -54.12 44.38
CA ASN A 618 50.16 -55.26 44.87
C ASN A 618 50.43 -56.28 43.74
N GLU A 619 51.70 -56.44 43.37
CA GLU A 619 52.16 -57.31 42.29
C GLU A 619 52.01 -58.81 42.57
N ASN A 620 51.98 -59.23 43.84
CA ASN A 620 51.89 -60.64 44.19
C ASN A 620 50.46 -61.19 44.04
N THR A 621 49.46 -60.32 44.14
CA THR A 621 48.04 -60.66 43.91
C THR A 621 47.54 -60.22 42.54
N ALA A 622 48.11 -59.16 41.96
CA ALA A 622 47.73 -58.65 40.64
C ALA A 622 48.52 -59.23 39.46
N ILE A 623 49.71 -59.80 39.68
CA ILE A 623 50.50 -60.51 38.66
C ILE A 623 50.54 -62.00 39.01
N THR A 624 49.69 -62.77 38.33
CA THR A 624 49.47 -64.21 38.56
C THR A 624 50.01 -65.04 37.42
N PHE A 625 50.34 -66.31 37.72
CA PHE A 625 50.90 -67.28 36.79
C PHE A 625 49.96 -68.50 36.73
N ASP A 626 49.75 -69.03 35.53
CA ASP A 626 48.87 -70.16 35.24
C ASP A 626 49.65 -71.15 34.37
N ASP A 627 50.32 -72.12 35.01
CA ASP A 627 51.13 -73.13 34.34
C ASP A 627 50.29 -74.08 33.47
N ALA A 628 48.99 -74.23 33.74
CA ALA A 628 48.11 -75.07 32.94
C ALA A 628 47.70 -74.42 31.60
N LYS A 629 47.74 -73.08 31.53
CA LYS A 629 47.59 -72.31 30.27
C LYS A 629 48.93 -71.84 29.70
N HIS A 630 50.03 -72.00 30.43
CA HIS A 630 51.33 -71.38 30.17
C HIS A 630 51.24 -69.84 30.01
N THR A 631 50.53 -69.16 30.92
CA THR A 631 50.32 -67.69 30.84
C THR A 631 50.54 -66.94 32.15
N MET A 632 51.06 -65.72 32.05
CA MET A 632 51.04 -64.71 33.12
C MET A 632 49.89 -63.73 32.88
N THR A 633 49.13 -63.36 33.92
CA THR A 633 48.06 -62.36 33.84
C THR A 633 48.31 -61.20 34.81
N VAL A 634 48.11 -59.98 34.31
CA VAL A 634 48.20 -58.72 35.04
C VAL A 634 46.79 -58.16 35.21
N LYS A 635 46.35 -57.91 36.45
CA LYS A 635 45.03 -57.34 36.76
C LYS A 635 45.11 -55.89 37.23
N PHE A 636 44.26 -55.04 36.66
CA PHE A 636 44.22 -53.60 36.91
C PHE A 636 43.14 -53.18 37.92
N ASN A 637 43.22 -51.94 38.41
CA ASN A 637 42.32 -51.39 39.43
C ASN A 637 40.83 -51.37 39.04
N ASP A 638 40.52 -51.24 37.74
CA ASP A 638 39.18 -51.31 37.14
C ASP A 638 38.67 -52.74 36.88
N ASP A 639 39.35 -53.74 37.46
CA ASP A 639 39.15 -55.18 37.25
C ASP A 639 39.41 -55.70 35.82
N SER A 640 39.92 -54.87 34.91
CA SER A 640 40.41 -55.32 33.61
C SER A 640 41.72 -56.12 33.72
N THR A 641 42.07 -56.89 32.69
CA THR A 641 43.24 -57.78 32.68
C THR A 641 44.00 -57.75 31.35
N SER A 642 45.33 -57.94 31.42
CA SER A 642 46.20 -58.23 30.28
C SER A 642 46.92 -59.56 30.50
N THR A 643 47.00 -60.41 29.48
CA THR A 643 47.58 -61.76 29.57
C THR A 643 48.73 -61.92 28.56
N PHE A 644 49.74 -62.70 28.96
CA PHE A 644 50.99 -62.93 28.25
C PHE A 644 51.32 -64.43 28.28
N ASP A 645 51.72 -64.99 27.14
CA ASP A 645 52.20 -66.36 27.02
C ASP A 645 53.60 -66.47 27.66
N TYR A 646 53.92 -67.58 28.32
CA TYR A 646 55.25 -67.80 28.90
C TYR A 646 56.38 -67.66 27.87
N SER A 647 56.15 -68.03 26.61
CA SER A 647 57.14 -67.85 25.53
C SER A 647 57.45 -66.38 25.21
N GLU A 648 56.56 -65.42 25.56
CA GLU A 648 56.86 -63.98 25.53
C GLU A 648 57.83 -63.53 26.65
N LEU A 649 58.05 -64.36 27.68
CA LEU A 649 58.67 -63.96 28.96
C LEU A 649 59.87 -64.80 29.39
N VAL A 650 60.01 -66.04 28.91
CA VAL A 650 61.04 -66.99 29.36
C VAL A 650 61.60 -67.88 28.24
N TYR A 651 62.75 -68.52 28.49
CA TYR A 651 63.30 -69.59 27.65
C TYR A 651 64.07 -70.65 28.46
N THR A 652 64.15 -71.88 27.95
CA THR A 652 64.79 -73.03 28.62
C THR A 652 66.32 -73.03 28.44
N LYS A 653 67.07 -73.35 29.50
CA LYS A 653 68.55 -73.43 29.50
C LYS A 653 69.11 -74.75 28.92
N GLY A 654 70.19 -74.68 28.15
CA GLY A 654 70.82 -75.83 27.45
C GLY A 654 71.81 -76.70 28.27
N ASN A 655 72.20 -77.85 27.72
CA ASN A 655 73.03 -78.90 28.35
C ASN A 655 74.39 -79.14 27.63
N PRO A 656 75.44 -79.64 28.34
CA PRO A 656 76.77 -79.91 27.78
C PRO A 656 77.03 -81.38 27.34
N GLU A 657 78.14 -81.60 26.64
CA GLU A 657 78.57 -82.87 26.03
C GLU A 657 79.38 -83.80 26.98
N LYS A 658 79.59 -85.08 26.61
CA LYS A 658 80.32 -86.10 27.39
C LYS A 658 81.31 -86.90 26.51
N PRO A 659 82.57 -87.13 26.96
CA PRO A 659 83.58 -87.87 26.18
C PRO A 659 83.43 -89.39 26.25
N LYS A 660 84.17 -90.08 25.38
CA LYS A 660 84.19 -91.54 25.20
C LYS A 660 85.60 -91.99 24.77
N THR A 661 85.97 -93.24 25.08
CA THR A 661 87.18 -93.90 24.57
C THR A 661 86.96 -94.43 23.14
N GLU A 662 87.95 -94.27 22.28
CA GLU A 662 87.94 -94.74 20.89
C GLU A 662 89.26 -95.43 20.51
N THR A 663 89.22 -96.35 19.55
CA THR A 663 90.42 -96.91 18.91
C THR A 663 90.68 -96.19 17.60
N LYS A 664 91.94 -95.78 17.37
CA LYS A 664 92.42 -95.10 16.16
C LYS A 664 93.52 -95.93 15.48
N ASN A 665 93.75 -95.64 14.20
CA ASN A 665 94.88 -96.16 13.44
C ASN A 665 95.56 -94.99 12.71
N SER A 666 96.88 -94.88 12.80
CA SER A 666 97.68 -93.88 12.05
C SER A 666 99.06 -94.44 11.75
N ASN A 667 99.57 -94.22 10.53
CA ASN A 667 100.91 -94.66 10.09
C ASN A 667 101.23 -96.16 10.34
N GLY A 668 100.21 -97.03 10.28
CA GLY A 668 100.33 -98.48 10.57
C GLY A 668 100.22 -98.85 12.06
N TYR A 669 100.15 -97.86 12.95
CA TYR A 669 100.02 -98.04 14.38
C TYR A 669 98.57 -97.91 14.84
N LYS A 670 98.10 -98.90 15.59
CA LYS A 670 96.80 -98.98 16.25
C LYS A 670 96.95 -98.59 17.72
N TYR A 671 96.17 -97.61 18.15
CA TYR A 671 96.20 -97.08 19.52
C TYR A 671 94.79 -96.72 20.01
N ASN A 672 94.61 -96.67 21.32
CA ASN A 672 93.37 -96.21 21.95
C ASN A 672 93.56 -94.77 22.47
N ILE A 673 92.46 -94.01 22.57
CA ILE A 673 92.45 -92.62 23.00
C ILE A 673 91.15 -92.29 23.73
N THR A 674 91.24 -91.62 24.88
CA THR A 674 90.11 -91.10 25.64
C THR A 674 90.25 -89.59 25.81
N LYS A 675 89.28 -88.82 25.32
CA LYS A 675 89.33 -87.34 25.46
C LYS A 675 89.04 -86.89 26.88
N ILE A 676 89.75 -85.85 27.33
CA ILE A 676 89.58 -85.24 28.65
C ILE A 676 88.63 -84.03 28.55
N VAL A 677 87.72 -83.87 29.52
CA VAL A 677 86.87 -82.67 29.61
C VAL A 677 87.65 -81.53 30.24
N ILE A 678 87.74 -80.40 29.54
CA ILE A 678 88.39 -79.18 30.04
C ILE A 678 87.49 -77.95 29.83
N LYS A 679 87.89 -76.79 30.36
CA LYS A 679 87.06 -75.58 30.33
C LYS A 679 86.95 -74.98 28.92
N ASP A 680 88.08 -74.75 28.27
CA ASP A 680 88.19 -74.25 26.89
C ASP A 680 89.12 -75.19 26.10
N LYS A 681 88.55 -75.98 25.18
CA LYS A 681 89.31 -76.96 24.38
C LYS A 681 90.37 -76.32 23.48
N ASN A 682 90.26 -75.02 23.20
CA ASN A 682 91.17 -74.29 22.32
C ASN A 682 92.41 -73.75 23.07
N LYS A 683 92.45 -73.89 24.41
CA LYS A 683 93.53 -73.40 25.28
C LYS A 683 93.86 -74.40 26.41
N PRO A 684 94.23 -75.65 26.09
CA PRO A 684 94.64 -76.63 27.10
C PRO A 684 95.91 -76.15 27.83
N VAL A 685 95.95 -76.36 29.14
CA VAL A 685 97.14 -76.09 29.98
C VAL A 685 97.93 -77.37 30.21
N THR A 686 99.17 -77.27 30.70
CA THR A 686 100.06 -78.42 30.96
C THR A 686 99.42 -79.46 31.89
N ALA A 687 98.53 -79.06 32.80
CA ALA A 687 97.78 -80.00 33.65
C ALA A 687 96.78 -80.88 32.86
N ASP A 688 96.23 -80.36 31.76
CA ASP A 688 95.31 -81.07 30.87
C ASP A 688 96.08 -82.09 30.03
N TRP A 689 97.20 -81.67 29.42
CA TRP A 689 98.10 -82.56 28.67
C TRP A 689 98.73 -83.64 29.54
N ASN A 690 99.18 -83.31 30.75
CA ASN A 690 99.62 -84.31 31.72
C ASN A 690 98.52 -85.33 32.04
N SER A 691 97.26 -84.91 32.10
CA SER A 691 96.13 -85.81 32.38
C SER A 691 95.76 -86.67 31.17
N PHE A 692 95.85 -86.12 29.96
CA PHE A 692 95.76 -86.89 28.73
C PHE A 692 96.90 -87.92 28.62
N ALA A 693 98.15 -87.54 28.93
CA ALA A 693 99.33 -88.42 28.84
C ALA A 693 99.20 -89.67 29.72
N ARG A 694 98.80 -89.50 30.99
CA ARG A 694 98.59 -90.63 31.92
C ARG A 694 97.44 -91.52 31.48
N GLN A 695 96.38 -90.96 30.90
CA GLN A 695 95.27 -91.74 30.35
C GLN A 695 95.70 -92.49 29.10
N PHE A 696 96.41 -91.86 28.17
CA PHE A 696 96.93 -92.47 26.94
C PHE A 696 97.83 -93.68 27.24
N ILE A 697 98.66 -93.61 28.28
CA ILE A 697 99.51 -94.74 28.69
C ILE A 697 98.66 -95.94 29.14
N ARG A 698 97.61 -95.73 29.96
CA ARG A 698 96.68 -96.79 30.39
C ARG A 698 95.83 -97.34 29.25
N ASP A 699 95.40 -96.47 28.35
CA ASP A 699 94.63 -96.82 27.16
C ASP A 699 95.42 -97.75 26.23
N ASN A 700 96.77 -97.71 26.25
CA ASN A 700 97.63 -98.41 25.29
C ASN A 700 98.54 -99.50 25.84
N TRP A 701 98.86 -99.52 27.13
CA TRP A 701 99.69 -100.55 27.77
C TRP A 701 99.10 -101.07 29.08
N LYS A 702 99.49 -102.29 29.44
CA LYS A 702 99.20 -102.93 30.73
C LYS A 702 100.45 -103.60 31.27
N SER A 703 100.53 -103.79 32.59
CA SER A 703 101.67 -104.46 33.23
C SER A 703 101.61 -105.97 32.98
N LYS A 704 102.78 -106.59 32.76
CA LYS A 704 102.96 -108.05 32.74
C LYS A 704 102.92 -108.63 34.15
N ASP A 705 103.31 -107.84 35.16
CA ASP A 705 103.07 -108.17 36.56
C ASP A 705 101.72 -107.61 36.99
N VAL A 706 100.74 -108.50 37.12
CA VAL A 706 99.36 -108.18 37.53
C VAL A 706 99.30 -107.58 38.94
N SER A 707 100.31 -107.86 39.77
CA SER A 707 100.47 -107.31 41.13
C SER A 707 100.84 -105.82 41.13
N ASN A 708 101.43 -105.34 40.04
CA ASN A 708 101.92 -103.97 39.88
C ASN A 708 101.29 -103.30 38.64
N PRO A 709 99.99 -102.94 38.67
CA PRO A 709 99.27 -102.34 37.56
C PRO A 709 99.72 -100.89 37.27
N ILE A 710 99.53 -100.45 36.02
CA ILE A 710 99.87 -99.09 35.58
C ILE A 710 98.81 -98.09 36.05
N THR A 711 99.06 -97.41 37.16
CA THR A 711 98.17 -96.39 37.76
C THR A 711 98.66 -94.97 37.52
N ASP A 712 97.81 -93.95 37.74
CA ASP A 712 98.26 -92.54 37.79
C ASP A 712 99.42 -92.34 38.78
N GLN A 713 99.34 -93.00 39.95
CA GLN A 713 100.39 -92.93 40.97
C GLN A 713 101.71 -93.56 40.46
N PHE A 714 101.66 -94.72 39.81
CA PHE A 714 102.85 -95.32 39.20
C PHE A 714 103.48 -94.40 38.15
N ILE A 715 102.67 -93.83 37.25
CA ILE A 715 103.15 -92.99 36.14
C ILE A 715 103.75 -91.67 36.69
N ASN A 716 103.17 -91.11 37.76
CA ASN A 716 103.67 -89.89 38.41
C ASN A 716 104.93 -90.11 39.26
N SER A 717 104.99 -91.18 40.06
CA SER A 717 106.10 -91.43 40.99
C SER A 717 107.35 -92.05 40.34
N ASN A 718 107.26 -92.50 39.09
CA ASN A 718 108.40 -93.07 38.39
C ASN A 718 109.26 -91.96 37.70
N PRO A 719 110.55 -91.84 38.02
CA PRO A 719 111.40 -90.77 37.49
C PRO A 719 111.65 -90.86 35.97
N ASP A 720 111.43 -92.01 35.34
CA ASP A 720 111.57 -92.19 33.89
C ASP A 720 110.28 -91.88 33.10
N LEU A 721 109.17 -91.61 33.77
CA LEU A 721 107.86 -91.33 33.15
C LEU A 721 107.52 -89.83 33.21
N MET A 722 106.57 -89.37 34.05
CA MET A 722 106.13 -87.96 33.99
C MET A 722 107.27 -86.94 34.17
N GLY A 723 108.26 -87.23 35.02
CA GLY A 723 109.44 -86.37 35.20
C GLY A 723 110.31 -86.21 33.94
N MET A 724 110.11 -87.05 32.93
CA MET A 724 110.78 -87.01 31.64
C MET A 724 109.89 -86.52 30.49
N PHE A 725 108.58 -86.30 30.70
CA PHE A 725 107.61 -86.06 29.63
C PHE A 725 107.89 -84.82 28.76
N HIS A 726 108.52 -83.78 29.34
CA HIS A 726 108.98 -82.58 28.64
C HIS A 726 110.52 -82.50 28.55
N SER A 727 111.23 -83.49 29.08
CA SER A 727 112.68 -83.46 29.31
C SER A 727 113.44 -84.11 28.16
N SER A 728 114.69 -83.68 27.92
CA SER A 728 115.56 -84.29 26.94
C SER A 728 116.11 -85.65 27.40
N ASP A 729 116.13 -86.63 26.50
CA ASP A 729 116.65 -87.98 26.75
C ASP A 729 117.56 -88.41 25.58
N PRO A 730 118.81 -88.82 25.83
CA PRO A 730 119.77 -89.14 24.78
C PRO A 730 119.44 -90.43 24.00
N LYS A 731 118.51 -91.27 24.47
CA LYS A 731 118.07 -92.48 23.76
C LYS A 731 116.78 -92.30 22.95
N SER A 732 115.97 -91.29 23.23
CA SER A 732 114.63 -91.12 22.63
C SER A 732 114.36 -89.74 22.02
N SER A 733 115.37 -88.86 21.95
CA SER A 733 115.27 -87.45 21.52
C SER A 733 114.32 -86.60 22.37
N GLY A 734 114.11 -87.00 23.63
CA GLY A 734 113.21 -86.37 24.59
C GLY A 734 111.89 -87.13 24.78
N GLY A 735 111.35 -86.99 26.00
CA GLY A 735 110.16 -87.70 26.46
C GLY A 735 110.42 -88.80 27.47
N MET A 736 109.34 -89.45 27.89
CA MET A 736 109.34 -90.58 28.84
C MET A 736 110.18 -91.75 28.31
N LYS A 737 111.02 -92.37 29.13
CA LYS A 737 111.91 -93.48 28.73
C LYS A 737 111.17 -94.82 28.69
N LEU A 738 110.15 -94.93 27.85
CA LEU A 738 109.25 -96.10 27.78
C LEU A 738 110.00 -97.41 27.53
N TYR A 739 111.15 -97.37 26.86
CA TYR A 739 112.00 -98.54 26.64
C TYR A 739 112.44 -99.25 27.95
N ASN A 740 112.53 -98.54 29.10
CA ASN A 740 112.82 -99.12 30.43
C ASN A 740 111.68 -100.00 30.99
N PHE A 741 110.55 -100.09 30.27
CA PHE A 741 109.35 -100.82 30.63
C PHE A 741 108.96 -101.92 29.63
N SER A 742 109.67 -102.08 28.51
CA SER A 742 109.43 -103.14 27.51
C SER A 742 109.34 -104.56 28.08
N ASN A 743 110.23 -104.91 29.00
CA ASN A 743 110.21 -106.21 29.70
C ASN A 743 109.14 -106.28 30.80
N LYS A 744 108.56 -105.15 31.21
CA LYS A 744 107.59 -105.03 32.32
C LYS A 744 106.14 -104.85 31.85
N TRP A 745 105.93 -104.31 30.65
CA TRP A 745 104.63 -103.96 30.08
C TRP A 745 104.36 -104.73 28.78
N GLU A 746 103.09 -104.84 28.42
CA GLU A 746 102.58 -105.38 27.16
C GLU A 746 101.44 -104.51 26.62
N ASN A 747 101.09 -104.69 25.35
CA ASN A 747 100.10 -103.86 24.66
C ASN A 747 98.69 -104.11 25.19
N ASN A 748 97.94 -103.03 25.44
CA ASN A 748 96.53 -103.08 25.85
C ASN A 748 95.63 -102.81 24.63
N ASN A 749 95.34 -103.86 23.84
CA ASN A 749 94.59 -103.80 22.58
C ASN A 749 95.17 -102.89 21.46
N SER A 750 96.30 -102.21 21.71
CA SER A 750 97.12 -101.46 20.77
C SER A 750 98.12 -102.36 20.02
N ASN A 751 98.89 -101.80 19.07
CA ASN A 751 100.12 -102.42 18.56
C ASN A 751 101.38 -101.59 18.86
N LEU A 752 101.31 -100.69 19.85
CA LEU A 752 102.41 -99.79 20.25
C LEU A 752 103.51 -100.53 21.05
N THR A 753 104.08 -101.59 20.48
CA THR A 753 105.11 -102.42 21.09
C THR A 753 106.33 -101.57 21.49
N LEU A 754 106.83 -101.75 22.71
CA LEU A 754 107.97 -101.01 23.24
C LEU A 754 109.31 -101.63 22.82
N SER A 755 110.31 -100.78 22.60
CA SER A 755 111.70 -101.18 22.33
C SER A 755 112.41 -101.63 23.63
N ASP A 756 113.32 -102.59 23.52
CA ASP A 756 114.23 -102.99 24.60
C ASP A 756 115.33 -101.94 24.93
N GLY A 757 115.39 -100.85 24.16
CA GLY A 757 116.40 -99.81 24.30
C GLY A 757 117.69 -100.09 23.52
N SER A 758 117.68 -101.11 22.64
CA SER A 758 118.67 -101.34 21.59
C SER A 758 118.40 -100.44 20.38
N TRP A 759 119.47 -99.89 19.79
CA TRP A 759 119.40 -99.06 18.59
C TRP A 759 118.83 -99.81 17.38
N ASN A 760 119.04 -101.13 17.31
CA ASN A 760 118.54 -101.98 16.23
C ASN A 760 117.06 -102.42 16.43
N ASN A 761 116.42 -102.01 17.53
CA ASN A 761 115.03 -102.36 17.85
C ASN A 761 114.11 -101.16 17.62
N TYR A 762 113.58 -101.06 16.39
CA TYR A 762 112.77 -99.97 15.82
C TYR A 762 111.36 -99.80 16.42
N ASN A 763 111.11 -100.32 17.62
CA ASN A 763 109.86 -100.20 18.36
C ASN A 763 109.77 -98.86 19.13
N ILE A 764 108.67 -98.64 19.85
CA ILE A 764 108.38 -97.38 20.58
C ILE A 764 109.39 -97.16 21.71
N VAL A 765 109.98 -95.96 21.78
CA VAL A 765 110.98 -95.57 22.80
C VAL A 765 110.49 -94.49 23.76
N SER A 766 109.66 -93.53 23.31
CA SER A 766 109.14 -92.47 24.17
C SER A 766 107.78 -91.91 23.77
N ILE A 767 107.20 -91.19 24.73
CA ILE A 767 106.10 -90.23 24.56
C ILE A 767 106.61 -88.87 25.06
N TYR A 768 106.34 -87.80 24.31
CA TYR A 768 106.86 -86.45 24.53
C TYR A 768 105.78 -85.40 24.22
N GLU A 769 105.66 -84.34 25.01
CA GLU A 769 104.93 -83.14 24.57
C GLU A 769 105.92 -82.14 23.97
N GLY A 770 105.82 -81.93 22.67
CA GLY A 770 106.65 -80.98 21.92
C GLY A 770 105.84 -79.79 21.39
N GLY A 771 106.50 -78.89 20.65
CA GLY A 771 105.84 -77.75 20.01
C GLY A 771 104.76 -78.13 18.97
N SER A 772 104.69 -79.41 18.58
CA SER A 772 103.69 -79.99 17.68
C SER A 772 102.47 -80.58 18.41
N GLY A 773 102.47 -80.62 19.75
CA GLY A 773 101.49 -81.34 20.57
C GLY A 773 102.05 -82.65 21.15
N PHE A 774 101.17 -83.64 21.32
CA PHE A 774 101.52 -84.92 21.96
C PHE A 774 102.14 -85.90 20.94
N GLU A 775 103.42 -86.20 21.09
CA GLU A 775 104.22 -87.01 20.17
C GLU A 775 104.55 -88.40 20.73
N ILE A 776 104.51 -89.42 19.85
CA ILE A 776 104.93 -90.80 20.13
C ILE A 776 106.11 -91.14 19.22
N LYS A 777 107.21 -91.67 19.78
CA LYS A 777 108.48 -91.85 19.07
C LYS A 777 108.98 -93.30 19.06
N LYS A 778 109.58 -93.73 17.95
CA LYS A 778 110.27 -95.03 17.78
C LYS A 778 111.78 -94.84 17.55
N ASN A 779 112.59 -95.89 17.72
CA ASN A 779 113.98 -95.89 17.25
C ASN A 779 114.06 -95.92 15.71
N ASP A 780 115.03 -95.23 15.11
CA ASP A 780 115.30 -95.19 13.66
C ASP A 780 116.80 -95.06 13.37
N ASN A 781 117.23 -95.37 12.14
CA ASN A 781 118.65 -95.45 11.73
C ASN A 781 119.49 -94.19 12.02
N TYR A 782 118.85 -93.02 12.07
CA TYR A 782 119.49 -91.72 12.26
C TYR A 782 119.13 -91.09 13.62
N GLY A 783 118.64 -91.91 14.55
CA GLY A 783 118.11 -91.50 15.84
C GLY A 783 116.59 -91.60 15.93
N PRO A 784 116.01 -91.31 17.10
CA PRO A 784 114.59 -91.51 17.39
C PRO A 784 113.67 -90.59 16.58
N LYS A 785 112.54 -91.14 16.11
CA LYS A 785 111.62 -90.51 15.16
C LYS A 785 110.18 -90.54 15.63
N THR A 786 109.51 -89.39 15.57
CA THR A 786 108.06 -89.26 15.82
C THR A 786 107.24 -89.99 14.75
N ILE A 787 106.25 -90.77 15.17
CA ILE A 787 105.38 -91.59 14.31
C ILE A 787 103.90 -91.19 14.38
N ILE A 788 103.47 -90.59 15.49
CA ILE A 788 102.11 -90.10 15.76
C ILE A 788 102.26 -88.77 16.48
N THR A 789 101.47 -87.79 16.08
CA THR A 789 101.29 -86.50 16.74
C THR A 789 99.79 -86.28 16.94
N LEU A 790 99.36 -85.84 18.13
CA LEU A 790 97.95 -85.59 18.47
C LEU A 790 97.75 -84.13 18.87
N SER A 791 96.69 -83.51 18.33
CA SER A 791 96.34 -82.11 18.56
C SER A 791 95.43 -81.92 19.79
N ALA A 792 95.21 -80.67 20.20
CA ALA A 792 94.24 -80.36 21.26
C ALA A 792 92.82 -80.87 20.93
N ASP A 793 92.43 -80.85 19.66
CA ASP A 793 91.13 -81.35 19.20
C ASP A 793 91.04 -82.89 19.23
N ASP A 794 92.17 -83.61 19.12
CA ASP A 794 92.20 -85.06 19.32
C ASP A 794 92.07 -85.44 20.81
N CYS A 795 92.51 -84.56 21.71
CA CYS A 795 92.68 -84.84 23.13
C CYS A 795 91.55 -84.32 24.05
N PHE A 796 90.79 -83.29 23.65
CA PHE A 796 89.94 -82.52 24.57
C PHE A 796 88.50 -82.26 24.10
N VAL A 797 87.60 -81.99 25.07
CA VAL A 797 86.21 -81.49 24.86
C VAL A 797 85.85 -80.40 25.90
N SER A 798 84.86 -79.55 25.62
CA SER A 798 84.44 -78.44 26.52
C SER A 798 83.16 -78.77 27.31
N ASN A 799 82.96 -78.10 28.46
CA ASN A 799 81.78 -78.27 29.32
C ASN A 799 80.69 -77.18 29.18
N ALA A 800 80.79 -76.28 28.20
CA ALA A 800 79.77 -75.27 27.92
C ALA A 800 78.67 -75.81 26.99
N ALA A 801 77.42 -75.36 27.17
CA ALA A 801 76.29 -75.72 26.31
C ALA A 801 76.22 -74.83 25.06
N ALA A 802 76.01 -75.43 23.89
CA ALA A 802 75.82 -74.71 22.62
C ALA A 802 74.34 -74.35 22.37
N PRO A 803 74.02 -73.14 21.89
CA PRO A 803 72.68 -72.81 21.37
C PRO A 803 72.33 -73.61 20.11
N ASN A 804 71.03 -73.68 19.79
CA ASN A 804 70.51 -74.20 18.52
C ASN A 804 69.89 -73.02 17.73
N PRO A 805 70.60 -72.44 16.73
CA PRO A 805 70.11 -71.29 15.99
C PRO A 805 68.80 -71.54 15.25
N GLU A 806 68.64 -72.72 14.64
CA GLU A 806 67.47 -73.09 13.83
C GLU A 806 66.20 -73.19 14.68
N ALA A 807 66.32 -73.69 15.93
CA ALA A 807 65.22 -73.68 16.89
C ALA A 807 64.84 -72.24 17.32
N LEU A 808 65.82 -71.38 17.57
CA LEU A 808 65.61 -69.98 17.98
C LEU A 808 65.00 -69.12 16.85
N LYS A 809 65.35 -69.39 15.59
CA LYS A 809 64.74 -68.75 14.41
C LYS A 809 63.25 -69.06 14.31
N LYS A 810 62.89 -70.34 14.45
CA LYS A 810 61.47 -70.74 14.45
C LYS A 810 60.72 -70.17 15.66
N GLU A 811 61.33 -70.18 16.86
CA GLU A 811 60.75 -69.57 18.06
C GLU A 811 60.42 -68.08 17.82
N ALA A 812 61.32 -67.32 17.18
CA ALA A 812 61.07 -65.93 16.83
C ALA A 812 59.90 -65.79 15.84
N GLU A 813 59.84 -66.61 14.80
CA GLU A 813 58.73 -66.59 13.84
C GLU A 813 57.38 -66.91 14.49
N ASP A 814 57.31 -67.94 15.34
CA ASP A 814 56.09 -68.32 16.08
C ASP A 814 55.66 -67.20 17.06
N LEU A 815 56.62 -66.51 17.70
CA LEU A 815 56.35 -65.38 18.61
C LEU A 815 55.87 -64.12 17.88
N ILE A 816 56.44 -63.81 16.71
CA ILE A 816 56.01 -62.66 15.89
C ILE A 816 54.55 -62.82 15.44
N ASP A 817 54.13 -64.02 15.03
CA ASP A 817 52.71 -64.31 14.73
C ASP A 817 51.83 -64.02 15.95
N LYS A 818 52.14 -64.59 17.13
CA LYS A 818 51.37 -64.39 18.37
C LYS A 818 51.23 -62.91 18.74
N ILE A 819 52.35 -62.18 18.78
CA ILE A 819 52.41 -60.80 19.29
C ILE A 819 51.65 -59.84 18.38
N LEU A 820 51.80 -59.95 17.06
CA LEU A 820 51.10 -59.07 16.12
C LEU A 820 49.61 -59.43 16.00
N GLN A 821 49.25 -60.71 16.07
CA GLN A 821 47.85 -61.14 16.10
C GLN A 821 47.13 -60.64 17.39
N LYS A 822 47.82 -60.67 18.53
CA LYS A 822 47.38 -60.10 19.83
C LYS A 822 47.11 -58.58 19.77
N HIS A 823 47.75 -57.88 18.84
CA HIS A 823 47.49 -56.46 18.55
C HIS A 823 46.40 -56.21 17.49
N GLY A 824 45.90 -57.24 16.81
CA GLY A 824 44.83 -57.13 15.80
C GLY A 824 45.34 -56.90 14.38
N LEU A 825 46.52 -57.41 14.04
CA LEU A 825 47.01 -57.46 12.66
C LEU A 825 46.50 -58.72 11.96
N SER A 826 46.18 -58.58 10.67
CA SER A 826 45.82 -59.65 9.74
C SER A 826 47.07 -60.40 9.29
N LYS A 827 46.90 -61.61 8.73
CA LYS A 827 48.04 -62.45 8.34
C LYS A 827 48.94 -61.78 7.31
N ASP A 828 48.37 -61.05 6.35
CA ASP A 828 49.14 -60.31 5.33
C ASP A 828 50.03 -59.20 5.93
N GLU A 829 49.54 -58.50 6.97
CA GLU A 829 50.33 -57.48 7.69
C GLU A 829 51.46 -58.12 8.50
N ILE A 830 51.21 -59.30 9.08
CA ILE A 830 52.18 -60.07 9.86
C ILE A 830 53.27 -60.67 8.97
N ASP A 831 52.89 -61.27 7.84
CA ASP A 831 53.83 -61.87 6.89
C ASP A 831 54.65 -60.79 6.18
N LYS A 832 54.09 -59.58 5.99
CA LYS A 832 54.87 -58.40 5.61
C LYS A 832 55.91 -58.05 6.68
N PHE A 833 55.53 -57.94 7.96
CA PHE A 833 56.49 -57.64 9.03
C PHE A 833 57.62 -58.68 9.10
N LYS A 834 57.29 -59.98 9.00
CA LYS A 834 58.28 -61.08 8.95
C LYS A 834 59.24 -60.91 7.76
N LYS A 835 58.70 -60.63 6.57
CA LYS A 835 59.49 -60.42 5.34
C LYS A 835 60.41 -59.21 5.44
N ASP A 836 59.91 -58.09 5.96
CA ASP A 836 60.69 -56.85 6.13
C ASP A 836 61.85 -57.05 7.14
N HIS A 837 61.70 -57.97 8.12
CA HIS A 837 62.73 -58.32 9.12
C HIS A 837 63.44 -59.66 8.87
N GLN A 838 63.27 -60.29 7.70
CA GLN A 838 63.83 -61.63 7.41
C GLN A 838 65.35 -61.70 7.59
N ASN A 839 66.05 -60.60 7.27
CA ASN A 839 67.50 -60.48 7.46
C ASN A 839 67.93 -60.55 8.93
N ASP A 840 67.07 -60.16 9.87
CA ASP A 840 67.39 -60.20 11.30
C ASP A 840 66.97 -61.53 11.92
N ILE A 841 65.86 -62.14 11.47
CA ILE A 841 65.53 -63.55 11.75
C ILE A 841 66.72 -64.44 11.36
N ASN A 842 67.25 -64.29 10.14
CA ASN A 842 68.35 -65.12 9.64
C ASN A 842 69.65 -65.02 10.46
N LYS A 843 69.86 -63.91 11.20
CA LYS A 843 71.04 -63.67 12.06
C LYS A 843 70.91 -64.22 13.48
N ILE A 844 69.74 -64.71 13.90
CA ILE A 844 69.53 -65.21 15.26
C ILE A 844 70.48 -66.36 15.55
N THR A 845 71.31 -66.21 16.59
CA THR A 845 72.26 -67.23 17.07
C THR A 845 72.10 -67.59 18.55
N LYS A 846 71.37 -66.75 19.30
CA LYS A 846 71.22 -66.82 20.75
C LYS A 846 69.91 -66.14 21.20
N PRO A 847 69.41 -66.41 22.43
CA PRO A 847 68.10 -65.93 22.87
C PRO A 847 67.94 -64.40 22.83
N GLU A 848 69.00 -63.63 23.10
CA GLU A 848 68.93 -62.16 23.11
C GLU A 848 68.78 -61.55 21.70
N ASP A 849 68.87 -62.34 20.64
CA ASP A 849 68.54 -61.91 19.28
C ASP A 849 67.03 -62.08 18.99
N VAL A 850 66.39 -63.11 19.56
CA VAL A 850 64.93 -63.28 19.55
C VAL A 850 64.25 -62.14 20.29
N ASP A 851 64.75 -61.79 21.47
CA ASP A 851 64.19 -60.74 22.33
C ASP A 851 64.11 -59.36 21.64
N LYS A 852 65.04 -59.05 20.73
CA LYS A 852 65.03 -57.80 19.95
C LYS A 852 63.88 -57.75 18.95
N ILE A 853 63.69 -58.83 18.19
CA ILE A 853 62.70 -58.84 17.10
C ILE A 853 61.27 -58.99 17.65
N ILE A 854 61.06 -59.74 18.74
CA ILE A 854 59.75 -59.81 19.39
C ILE A 854 59.37 -58.47 20.04
N LYS A 855 60.34 -57.72 20.56
CA LYS A 855 60.11 -56.35 21.03
C LYS A 855 59.74 -55.41 19.88
N SER A 856 60.44 -55.48 18.75
CA SER A 856 60.12 -54.69 17.56
C SER A 856 58.72 -55.00 17.01
N ALA A 857 58.30 -56.27 17.05
CA ALA A 857 56.95 -56.68 16.71
C ALA A 857 55.91 -56.09 17.69
N ASP A 858 56.16 -56.15 19.00
CA ASP A 858 55.27 -55.55 20.00
C ASP A 858 55.13 -54.03 19.83
N GLU A 859 56.22 -53.32 19.54
CA GLU A 859 56.21 -51.88 19.25
C GLU A 859 55.43 -51.57 17.94
N HIS A 860 55.67 -52.31 16.86
CA HIS A 860 54.94 -52.14 15.60
C HIS A 860 53.44 -52.43 15.74
N GLY A 861 53.07 -53.53 16.39
CA GLY A 861 51.67 -53.92 16.61
C GLY A 861 50.90 -52.87 17.42
N LYS A 862 51.53 -52.28 18.44
CA LYS A 862 50.94 -51.18 19.21
C LYS A 862 50.64 -49.95 18.37
N ASP A 863 51.49 -49.61 17.41
CA ASP A 863 51.31 -48.43 16.56
C ASP A 863 50.31 -48.64 15.41
N GLU A 864 50.29 -49.81 14.77
CA GLU A 864 49.22 -50.13 13.80
C GLU A 864 47.85 -50.23 14.49
N LYS A 865 47.79 -50.73 15.73
CA LYS A 865 46.55 -50.74 16.53
C LYS A 865 46.02 -49.34 16.79
N LYS A 866 46.88 -48.36 17.11
CA LYS A 866 46.48 -46.94 17.26
C LYS A 866 45.92 -46.38 15.96
N LYS A 867 46.54 -46.66 14.81
CA LYS A 867 46.07 -46.21 13.49
C LYS A 867 44.70 -46.80 13.15
N LYS A 868 44.49 -48.10 13.39
CA LYS A 868 43.18 -48.76 13.17
C LYS A 868 42.09 -48.20 14.08
N ASP A 869 42.38 -47.94 15.35
CA ASP A 869 41.46 -47.27 16.27
C ASP A 869 41.11 -45.84 15.82
N ALA A 870 42.09 -45.07 15.36
CA ALA A 870 41.90 -43.73 14.81
C ALA A 870 41.03 -43.76 13.54
N GLN A 871 41.38 -44.61 12.57
CA GLN A 871 40.63 -44.77 11.32
C GLN A 871 39.17 -45.18 11.59
N LYS A 872 38.92 -46.11 12.52
CA LYS A 872 37.57 -46.52 12.90
C LYS A 872 36.73 -45.38 13.51
N GLN A 873 37.36 -44.41 14.19
CA GLN A 873 36.66 -43.21 14.64
C GLN A 873 36.30 -42.27 13.47
N ILE A 874 37.18 -42.14 12.48
CA ILE A 874 36.93 -41.36 11.26
C ILE A 874 35.80 -42.02 10.44
N GLU A 875 35.82 -43.34 10.27
CA GLU A 875 34.77 -44.11 9.59
C GLU A 875 33.41 -43.96 10.29
N ASN A 876 33.35 -44.10 11.61
CA ASN A 876 32.13 -43.87 12.38
C ASN A 876 31.61 -42.42 12.22
N ALA A 877 32.49 -41.41 12.27
CA ALA A 877 32.12 -40.01 12.18
C ALA A 877 31.76 -39.53 10.75
N THR A 878 32.24 -40.24 9.73
CA THR A 878 31.86 -40.00 8.33
C THR A 878 30.67 -40.85 7.87
N SER A 879 30.29 -41.89 8.62
CA SER A 879 29.14 -42.72 8.30
C SER A 879 27.84 -41.89 8.31
N GLY A 880 27.07 -41.96 7.21
CA GLY A 880 25.83 -41.21 7.02
C GLY A 880 25.99 -39.73 6.63
N LEU A 881 27.21 -39.21 6.46
CA LEU A 881 27.42 -37.89 5.84
C LEU A 881 27.31 -37.97 4.31
N ASP A 882 26.90 -36.88 3.67
CA ASP A 882 26.96 -36.76 2.22
C ASP A 882 28.40 -36.59 1.72
N GLU A 883 28.64 -36.93 0.46
CA GLU A 883 29.96 -36.99 -0.18
C GLU A 883 30.74 -35.66 -0.18
N LYS A 884 30.06 -34.50 -0.06
CA LYS A 884 30.70 -33.19 0.03
C LYS A 884 31.08 -32.87 1.47
N THR A 885 30.14 -33.04 2.40
CA THR A 885 30.34 -32.82 3.84
C THR A 885 31.39 -33.79 4.41
N LYS A 886 31.40 -35.03 3.93
CA LYS A 886 32.43 -36.04 4.24
C LYS A 886 33.84 -35.57 3.89
N LYS A 887 34.05 -35.09 2.65
CA LYS A 887 35.36 -34.58 2.19
C LYS A 887 35.82 -33.32 2.94
N GLU A 888 34.88 -32.51 3.41
CA GLU A 888 35.18 -31.34 4.25
C GLU A 888 35.68 -31.78 5.64
N LEU A 889 35.06 -32.80 6.25
CA LEU A 889 35.50 -33.40 7.52
C LEU A 889 36.85 -34.12 7.37
N GLU A 890 37.02 -34.97 6.36
CA GLU A 890 38.28 -35.67 6.05
C GLU A 890 39.44 -34.68 5.89
N LYS A 891 39.22 -33.57 5.18
CA LYS A 891 40.21 -32.50 5.03
C LYS A 891 40.53 -31.78 6.35
N LYS A 892 39.56 -31.59 7.25
CA LYS A 892 39.80 -30.98 8.57
C LYS A 892 40.58 -31.91 9.51
N ILE A 893 40.31 -33.22 9.43
CA ILE A 893 41.04 -34.26 10.18
C ILE A 893 42.48 -34.39 9.67
N GLY A 894 42.68 -34.54 8.36
CA GLY A 894 43.99 -34.69 7.74
C GLY A 894 44.77 -35.91 8.24
N ASN A 895 46.09 -35.79 8.34
CA ASN A 895 46.98 -36.89 8.77
C ASN A 895 47.04 -37.06 10.31
N GLU A 896 46.01 -36.67 11.05
CA GLU A 896 45.97 -36.83 12.50
C GLU A 896 45.73 -38.30 12.89
N THR A 897 46.47 -38.81 13.87
CA THR A 897 46.39 -40.20 14.35
C THR A 897 46.09 -40.31 15.84
N ASP A 898 46.04 -39.19 16.56
CA ASP A 898 45.64 -39.12 17.96
C ASP A 898 44.10 -39.17 18.09
N PRO A 899 43.52 -40.22 18.71
CA PRO A 899 42.06 -40.38 18.78
C PRO A 899 41.33 -39.24 19.52
N GLU A 900 41.94 -38.60 20.50
CA GLU A 900 41.27 -37.50 21.22
C GLU A 900 41.25 -36.23 20.37
N LYS A 901 42.34 -35.91 19.66
CA LYS A 901 42.38 -34.78 18.72
C LYS A 901 41.44 -34.99 17.53
N ILE A 902 41.27 -36.23 17.06
CA ILE A 902 40.28 -36.58 16.03
C ILE A 902 38.87 -36.21 16.53
N ARG A 903 38.51 -36.55 17.77
CA ARG A 903 37.22 -36.16 18.38
C ARG A 903 37.06 -34.66 18.53
N GLU A 904 38.11 -33.94 18.91
CA GLU A 904 38.10 -32.47 18.97
C GLU A 904 37.78 -31.87 17.60
N LYS A 905 38.49 -32.29 16.55
CA LYS A 905 38.28 -31.84 15.16
C LYS A 905 36.88 -32.18 14.63
N ILE A 906 36.37 -33.38 14.92
CA ILE A 906 34.99 -33.78 14.58
C ILE A 906 33.98 -32.86 15.28
N ASN A 907 34.17 -32.57 16.57
CA ASN A 907 33.25 -31.69 17.31
C ASN A 907 33.32 -30.23 16.82
N GLU A 908 34.50 -29.72 16.46
CA GLU A 908 34.58 -28.41 15.81
C GLU A 908 33.85 -28.40 14.46
N PHE A 909 33.99 -29.44 13.64
CA PHE A 909 33.26 -29.55 12.37
C PHE A 909 31.74 -29.56 12.59
N GLN A 910 31.26 -30.29 13.61
CA GLN A 910 29.85 -30.28 14.00
C GLN A 910 29.38 -28.85 14.37
N LYS A 911 30.18 -28.10 15.15
CA LYS A 911 29.89 -26.69 15.47
C LYS A 911 29.84 -25.79 14.24
N ASP A 912 30.70 -26.03 13.24
CA ASP A 912 30.69 -25.26 11.98
C ASP A 912 29.40 -25.53 11.17
N GLN A 913 28.97 -26.79 11.08
CA GLN A 913 27.72 -27.15 10.41
C GLN A 913 26.49 -26.63 11.17
N ASP A 914 26.50 -26.61 12.50
CA ASP A 914 25.40 -26.09 13.31
C ASP A 914 25.31 -24.56 13.25
N GLN A 915 26.43 -23.84 13.20
CA GLN A 915 26.45 -22.41 12.85
C GLN A 915 25.84 -22.13 11.48
N LYS A 916 26.15 -22.96 10.50
CA LYS A 916 25.66 -22.81 9.13
C LYS A 916 24.16 -23.02 9.05
N LYS A 917 23.62 -24.07 9.68
CA LYS A 917 22.17 -24.30 9.81
C LYS A 917 21.45 -23.12 10.46
N GLN A 918 22.03 -22.57 11.54
CA GLN A 918 21.46 -21.39 12.19
C GLN A 918 21.38 -20.19 11.22
N LYS A 919 22.48 -19.87 10.52
CA LYS A 919 22.52 -18.79 9.53
C LYS A 919 21.53 -19.00 8.39
N GLU A 920 21.35 -20.23 7.91
CA GLU A 920 20.35 -20.57 6.89
C GLU A 920 18.91 -20.43 7.40
N ALA A 921 18.64 -20.76 8.67
CA ALA A 921 17.34 -20.53 9.31
C ALA A 921 17.06 -19.03 9.54
N ASP A 922 18.07 -18.27 9.94
CA ASP A 922 17.99 -16.81 10.12
C ASP A 922 17.71 -16.09 8.80
N GLN A 923 18.39 -16.48 7.72
CA GLN A 923 18.13 -15.95 6.37
C GLN A 923 16.72 -16.29 5.88
N LYS A 924 16.22 -17.51 6.11
CA LYS A 924 14.84 -17.89 5.76
C LYS A 924 13.80 -17.07 6.54
N GLN A 925 14.02 -16.83 7.84
CA GLN A 925 13.14 -15.94 8.61
C GLN A 925 13.22 -14.50 8.08
N GLN A 926 14.42 -14.00 7.76
CA GLN A 926 14.59 -12.65 7.24
C GLN A 926 13.89 -12.46 5.88
N GLN A 927 13.92 -13.47 5.01
CA GLN A 927 13.18 -13.48 3.74
C GLN A 927 11.66 -13.49 3.98
N ALA A 928 11.15 -14.30 4.92
CA ALA A 928 9.73 -14.32 5.26
C ALA A 928 9.25 -12.97 5.85
N ASP A 929 10.05 -12.36 6.74
CA ASP A 929 9.78 -11.04 7.29
C ASP A 929 9.79 -9.94 6.20
N GLN A 930 10.71 -10.02 5.23
CA GLN A 930 10.77 -9.11 4.08
C GLN A 930 9.57 -9.30 3.13
N GLN A 931 9.13 -10.53 2.88
CA GLN A 931 7.97 -10.80 2.05
C GLN A 931 6.69 -10.24 2.71
N ALA A 932 6.47 -10.49 4.00
CA ALA A 932 5.32 -9.96 4.72
C ALA A 932 5.28 -8.41 4.72
N GLU A 933 6.45 -7.77 4.81
CA GLU A 933 6.59 -6.31 4.70
C GLU A 933 6.26 -5.80 3.28
N GLN A 934 6.70 -6.50 2.22
CA GLN A 934 6.33 -6.17 0.84
C GLN A 934 4.83 -6.35 0.58
N GLU A 935 4.22 -7.43 1.07
CA GLU A 935 2.78 -7.67 0.93
C GLU A 935 1.95 -6.61 1.66
N LYS A 936 2.38 -6.18 2.86
CA LYS A 936 1.80 -5.04 3.59
C LYS A 936 1.89 -3.74 2.78
N GLN A 937 3.03 -3.45 2.15
CA GLN A 937 3.21 -2.26 1.31
C GLN A 937 2.35 -2.29 0.04
N GLN A 938 2.18 -3.47 -0.59
CA GLN A 938 1.24 -3.64 -1.69
C GLN A 938 -0.22 -3.45 -1.24
N GLN A 939 -0.59 -3.88 -0.01
CA GLN A 939 -1.92 -3.65 0.51
C GLN A 939 -2.18 -2.17 0.83
N GLN A 940 -1.21 -1.47 1.43
CA GLN A 940 -1.25 -0.01 1.62
C GLN A 940 -1.61 0.72 0.31
N GLN A 941 -0.91 0.39 -0.78
CA GLN A 941 -1.15 0.98 -2.10
C GLN A 941 -2.55 0.67 -2.64
N LYS A 942 -3.07 -0.55 -2.44
CA LYS A 942 -4.43 -0.94 -2.86
C LYS A 942 -5.52 -0.18 -2.08
N ASP A 943 -5.37 -0.07 -0.76
CA ASP A 943 -6.34 0.60 0.10
C ASP A 943 -6.32 2.13 -0.10
N ASP A 944 -5.15 2.71 -0.37
CA ASP A 944 -5.00 4.13 -0.74
C ASP A 944 -5.56 4.44 -2.13
N ALA A 945 -5.30 3.59 -3.14
CA ALA A 945 -5.85 3.74 -4.47
C ALA A 945 -7.38 3.59 -4.49
N LYS A 946 -7.95 2.76 -3.60
CA LYS A 946 -9.39 2.67 -3.39
C LYS A 946 -9.97 3.98 -2.86
N VAL A 947 -9.31 4.61 -1.88
CA VAL A 947 -9.70 5.94 -1.36
C VAL A 947 -9.62 7.01 -2.46
N ASP A 948 -8.54 7.06 -3.23
CA ASP A 948 -8.42 8.00 -4.36
C ASP A 948 -9.52 7.78 -5.40
N GLY A 949 -9.89 6.52 -5.66
CA GLY A 949 -10.98 6.14 -6.56
C GLY A 949 -12.35 6.65 -6.09
N GLU A 950 -12.71 6.45 -4.81
CA GLU A 950 -13.99 6.94 -4.28
C GLU A 950 -14.03 8.48 -4.22
N VAL A 951 -12.95 9.14 -3.78
CA VAL A 951 -12.84 10.61 -3.81
C VAL A 951 -12.98 11.16 -5.23
N THR A 952 -12.39 10.48 -6.23
CA THR A 952 -12.51 10.89 -7.65
C THR A 952 -13.95 10.80 -8.14
N LYS A 953 -14.67 9.69 -7.86
CA LYS A 953 -16.10 9.54 -8.20
C LYS A 953 -16.96 10.61 -7.51
N GLN A 954 -16.71 10.87 -6.24
CA GLN A 954 -17.46 11.85 -5.45
C GLN A 954 -17.27 13.26 -5.99
N ASN A 955 -16.04 13.65 -6.34
CA ASN A 955 -15.74 14.93 -6.99
C ASN A 955 -16.43 15.06 -8.37
N GLN A 956 -16.43 14.00 -9.19
CA GLN A 956 -17.17 13.99 -10.47
C GLN A 956 -18.68 14.15 -10.26
N GLN A 957 -19.25 13.51 -9.23
CA GLN A 957 -20.67 13.64 -8.91
C GLN A 957 -21.02 15.04 -8.39
N GLU A 958 -20.18 15.67 -7.56
CA GLU A 958 -20.37 17.06 -7.11
C GLU A 958 -20.23 18.07 -8.26
N GLN A 959 -19.34 17.82 -9.23
CA GLN A 959 -19.28 18.59 -10.48
C GLN A 959 -20.56 18.43 -11.31
N GLN A 960 -21.06 17.20 -11.50
CA GLN A 960 -22.30 16.95 -12.25
C GLN A 960 -23.50 17.65 -11.59
N ASP A 961 -23.63 17.54 -10.27
CA ASP A 961 -24.74 18.16 -9.54
C ASP A 961 -24.59 19.70 -9.49
N THR A 962 -23.37 20.24 -9.52
CA THR A 962 -23.14 21.68 -9.70
C THR A 962 -23.51 22.16 -11.11
N GLY A 963 -23.28 21.35 -12.15
CA GLY A 963 -23.77 21.63 -13.51
C GLY A 963 -25.30 21.72 -13.58
N LYS A 964 -26.00 20.73 -13.03
CA LYS A 964 -27.48 20.74 -12.89
C LYS A 964 -27.97 21.96 -12.10
N ALA A 965 -27.25 22.33 -11.04
CA ALA A 965 -27.58 23.49 -10.23
C ALA A 965 -27.53 24.79 -11.07
N GLU A 966 -26.50 24.99 -11.90
CA GLU A 966 -26.43 26.14 -12.81
C GLU A 966 -27.50 26.10 -13.91
N GLU A 967 -27.77 24.92 -14.49
CA GLU A 967 -28.80 24.75 -15.52
C GLU A 967 -30.17 25.20 -15.03
N ALA A 968 -30.53 24.81 -13.80
CA ALA A 968 -31.76 25.26 -13.14
C ALA A 968 -31.82 26.78 -12.98
N LYS A 969 -30.72 27.44 -12.56
CA LYS A 969 -30.66 28.91 -12.46
C LYS A 969 -30.83 29.59 -13.81
N LYS A 970 -30.16 29.10 -14.84
CA LYS A 970 -30.24 29.64 -16.22
C LYS A 970 -31.67 29.55 -16.75
N LYS A 971 -32.39 28.46 -16.44
CA LYS A 971 -33.80 28.28 -16.80
C LYS A 971 -34.74 29.26 -16.07
N ALA A 972 -34.56 29.47 -14.77
CA ALA A 972 -35.37 30.43 -14.00
C ALA A 972 -35.14 31.89 -14.47
N GLU A 973 -33.88 32.25 -14.73
CA GLU A 973 -33.52 33.56 -15.25
C GLU A 973 -34.05 33.81 -16.68
N LEU A 974 -34.07 32.78 -17.54
CA LEU A 974 -34.66 32.87 -18.88
C LEU A 974 -36.15 33.25 -18.83
N GLU A 975 -36.94 32.62 -17.95
CA GLU A 975 -38.38 32.89 -17.86
C GLU A 975 -38.69 34.31 -17.36
N LYS A 976 -37.84 34.88 -16.48
CA LYS A 976 -37.92 36.32 -16.15
C LYS A 976 -37.61 37.21 -17.34
N GLN A 977 -36.59 36.87 -18.12
CA GLN A 977 -36.19 37.66 -19.30
C GLN A 977 -37.29 37.62 -20.39
N LYS A 978 -37.94 36.47 -20.58
CA LYS A 978 -39.18 36.38 -21.37
C LYS A 978 -40.24 37.34 -20.86
N GLN A 979 -40.51 37.31 -19.55
CA GLN A 979 -41.57 38.14 -18.97
C GLN A 979 -41.27 39.64 -19.06
N ALA A 980 -40.00 40.04 -18.93
CA ALA A 980 -39.55 41.41 -19.15
C ALA A 980 -39.75 41.86 -20.61
N ALA A 981 -39.38 41.02 -21.59
CA ALA A 981 -39.59 41.32 -23.01
C ALA A 981 -41.09 41.39 -23.38
N ILE A 982 -41.93 40.51 -22.83
CA ILE A 982 -43.40 40.57 -22.99
C ILE A 982 -43.96 41.88 -22.44
N ASN A 983 -43.43 42.39 -21.32
CA ASN A 983 -43.83 43.67 -20.74
C ASN A 983 -43.41 44.86 -21.64
N GLU A 984 -42.22 44.82 -22.25
CA GLU A 984 -41.76 45.84 -23.22
C GLU A 984 -42.60 45.84 -24.51
N ILE A 985 -42.88 44.65 -25.08
CA ILE A 985 -43.71 44.49 -26.29
C ILE A 985 -45.14 45.01 -26.05
N ASN A 986 -45.74 44.68 -24.91
CA ASN A 986 -47.06 45.21 -24.53
C ASN A 986 -47.05 46.73 -24.39
N GLY A 987 -46.00 47.30 -23.79
CA GLY A 987 -45.84 48.75 -23.58
C GLY A 987 -45.56 49.57 -24.84
N ASN A 988 -45.12 48.94 -25.95
CA ASN A 988 -44.77 49.62 -27.19
C ASN A 988 -46.00 50.27 -27.86
N ASP A 989 -46.03 51.60 -27.94
CA ASP A 989 -47.12 52.41 -28.51
C ASP A 989 -47.14 52.47 -30.05
N LYS A 990 -46.17 51.83 -30.70
CA LYS A 990 -46.02 51.81 -32.17
C LYS A 990 -46.33 50.44 -32.80
N LEU A 991 -46.75 49.47 -32.00
CA LEU A 991 -47.16 48.16 -32.47
C LEU A 991 -48.69 48.02 -32.44
N LYS A 992 -49.27 47.72 -33.61
CA LYS A 992 -50.64 47.20 -33.69
C LYS A 992 -50.75 45.89 -32.89
N PRO A 993 -51.89 45.62 -32.21
CA PRO A 993 -52.09 44.43 -31.38
C PRO A 993 -51.68 43.09 -31.98
N ASP A 994 -52.03 42.83 -33.24
CA ASP A 994 -51.78 41.54 -33.91
C ASP A 994 -50.28 41.21 -33.97
N TRP A 995 -49.43 42.25 -34.12
CA TRP A 995 -47.99 42.09 -34.04
C TRP A 995 -47.50 41.88 -32.60
N LYS A 996 -48.15 42.49 -31.59
CA LYS A 996 -47.82 42.24 -30.18
C LYS A 996 -48.07 40.78 -29.81
N GLU A 997 -49.21 40.21 -30.21
CA GLU A 997 -49.53 38.79 -29.99
C GLU A 997 -48.44 37.88 -30.60
N GLN A 998 -48.08 38.10 -31.87
CA GLN A 998 -47.05 37.33 -32.56
C GLN A 998 -45.66 37.42 -31.90
N PHE A 999 -45.20 38.62 -31.51
CA PHE A 999 -43.91 38.75 -30.84
C PHE A 999 -43.93 38.20 -29.40
N ILE A 1000 -45.06 38.28 -28.70
CA ILE A 1000 -45.25 37.63 -27.39
C ILE A 1000 -45.19 36.10 -27.53
N GLN A 1001 -45.79 35.53 -28.57
CA GLN A 1001 -45.66 34.10 -28.87
C GLN A 1001 -44.20 33.70 -29.10
N GLN A 1002 -43.47 34.44 -29.96
CA GLN A 1002 -42.04 34.19 -30.21
C GLN A 1002 -41.18 34.26 -28.94
N VAL A 1003 -41.47 35.19 -28.01
CA VAL A 1003 -40.78 35.27 -26.72
C VAL A 1003 -41.10 34.05 -25.84
N ASN A 1004 -42.35 33.59 -25.78
CA ASN A 1004 -42.71 32.39 -25.01
C ASN A 1004 -42.01 31.13 -25.56
N GLU A 1005 -41.96 31.00 -26.89
CA GLU A 1005 -41.34 29.87 -27.62
C GLU A 1005 -39.80 29.88 -27.59
N ALA A 1006 -39.17 30.99 -27.23
CA ALA A 1006 -37.71 31.11 -27.14
C ALA A 1006 -37.10 30.09 -26.15
N GLN A 1007 -36.03 29.43 -26.59
CA GLN A 1007 -35.29 28.44 -25.78
C GLN A 1007 -34.09 29.04 -25.02
N ASP A 1008 -33.70 30.27 -25.36
CA ASP A 1008 -32.56 30.98 -24.79
C ASP A 1008 -32.75 32.52 -24.82
N THR A 1009 -31.85 33.23 -24.13
CA THR A 1009 -31.82 34.71 -24.05
C THR A 1009 -31.69 35.38 -25.41
N ASP A 1010 -31.01 34.76 -26.37
CA ASP A 1010 -30.84 35.34 -27.71
C ASP A 1010 -32.14 35.28 -28.52
N GLY A 1011 -32.92 34.20 -28.38
CA GLY A 1011 -34.28 34.08 -28.93
C GLY A 1011 -35.20 35.16 -28.37
N VAL A 1012 -35.17 35.38 -27.05
CA VAL A 1012 -35.96 36.45 -26.39
C VAL A 1012 -35.55 37.83 -26.91
N ASN A 1013 -34.25 38.11 -27.02
CA ASN A 1013 -33.76 39.38 -27.54
C ASN A 1013 -34.10 39.58 -29.02
N LYS A 1014 -33.98 38.54 -29.87
CA LYS A 1014 -34.36 38.59 -31.29
C LYS A 1014 -35.84 38.95 -31.46
N ALA A 1015 -36.74 38.32 -30.72
CA ALA A 1015 -38.18 38.62 -30.79
C ALA A 1015 -38.50 40.05 -30.32
N LYS A 1016 -37.89 40.50 -29.21
CA LYS A 1016 -38.00 41.86 -28.67
C LYS A 1016 -37.48 42.93 -29.64
N ASP A 1017 -36.32 42.71 -30.26
CA ASP A 1017 -35.71 43.66 -31.19
C ASP A 1017 -36.43 43.66 -32.55
N ALA A 1018 -36.98 42.52 -32.99
CA ALA A 1018 -37.89 42.45 -34.13
C ALA A 1018 -39.20 43.23 -33.87
N ALA A 1019 -39.76 43.14 -32.66
CA ALA A 1019 -40.92 43.93 -32.24
C ALA A 1019 -40.62 45.44 -32.25
N LYS A 1020 -39.44 45.83 -31.76
CA LYS A 1020 -38.96 47.22 -31.79
C LYS A 1020 -38.78 47.75 -33.21
N LEU A 1021 -38.15 46.97 -34.09
CA LEU A 1021 -38.00 47.28 -35.51
C LEU A 1021 -39.36 47.41 -36.21
N LYS A 1022 -40.30 46.50 -35.93
CA LYS A 1022 -41.65 46.54 -36.50
C LYS A 1022 -42.45 47.75 -36.02
N GLY A 1023 -42.25 48.17 -34.77
CA GLY A 1023 -42.77 49.45 -34.26
C GLY A 1023 -42.26 50.66 -35.04
N THR A 1024 -40.95 50.71 -35.32
CA THR A 1024 -40.37 51.75 -36.19
C THR A 1024 -40.94 51.71 -37.61
N GLN A 1025 -41.11 50.52 -38.21
CA GLN A 1025 -41.73 50.38 -39.54
C GLN A 1025 -43.18 50.88 -39.56
N ASN A 1026 -43.98 50.57 -38.54
CA ASN A 1026 -45.36 51.05 -38.45
C ASN A 1026 -45.42 52.57 -38.27
N GLN A 1027 -44.50 53.15 -37.51
CA GLN A 1027 -44.33 54.60 -37.38
C GLN A 1027 -44.02 55.23 -38.74
N THR A 1028 -42.98 54.75 -39.45
CA THR A 1028 -42.63 55.27 -40.78
C THR A 1028 -43.76 55.10 -41.80
N ALA A 1029 -44.53 54.01 -41.74
CA ALA A 1029 -45.69 53.82 -42.60
C ALA A 1029 -46.82 54.81 -42.31
N ALA A 1030 -47.08 55.13 -41.03
CA ALA A 1030 -48.03 56.17 -40.65
C ALA A 1030 -47.53 57.55 -41.05
N ASP A 1031 -46.26 57.88 -40.75
CA ASP A 1031 -45.63 59.16 -41.12
C ASP A 1031 -45.68 59.39 -42.65
N ASN A 1032 -45.38 58.36 -43.45
CA ASN A 1032 -45.51 58.41 -44.91
C ASN A 1032 -46.96 58.62 -45.36
N SER A 1033 -47.92 57.84 -44.85
CA SER A 1033 -49.34 58.02 -45.18
C SER A 1033 -49.85 59.42 -44.81
N ASN A 1034 -49.31 60.01 -43.74
CA ASN A 1034 -49.64 61.36 -43.29
C ASN A 1034 -48.97 62.44 -44.17
N ASN A 1035 -47.77 62.18 -44.69
CA ASN A 1035 -47.06 63.03 -45.65
C ASN A 1035 -47.70 62.99 -47.05
N ASP A 1036 -48.10 61.82 -47.54
CA ASP A 1036 -48.84 61.66 -48.79
C ASP A 1036 -50.20 62.34 -48.70
N GLY A 1037 -50.89 62.19 -47.56
CA GLY A 1037 -52.10 62.93 -47.24
C GLY A 1037 -51.91 64.45 -47.17
N LEU A 1038 -50.77 64.92 -46.65
CA LEU A 1038 -50.37 66.32 -46.69
C LEU A 1038 -50.15 66.83 -48.12
N ASN A 1039 -49.48 66.04 -48.97
CA ASN A 1039 -49.23 66.41 -50.36
C ASN A 1039 -50.54 66.47 -51.19
N ASN A 1040 -51.45 65.52 -50.98
CA ASN A 1040 -52.78 65.52 -51.58
C ASN A 1040 -53.60 66.74 -51.10
N ALA A 1041 -53.68 66.95 -49.79
CA ALA A 1041 -54.38 68.10 -49.21
C ALA A 1041 -53.80 69.45 -49.66
N LYS A 1042 -52.47 69.58 -49.80
CA LYS A 1042 -51.83 70.77 -50.40
C LYS A 1042 -52.25 70.97 -51.86
N THR A 1043 -52.35 69.88 -52.63
CA THR A 1043 -52.72 69.95 -54.05
C THR A 1043 -54.17 70.42 -54.20
N ASP A 1044 -55.10 69.83 -53.44
CA ASP A 1044 -56.51 70.25 -53.44
C ASP A 1044 -56.70 71.64 -52.83
N ALA A 1045 -55.93 72.02 -51.81
CA ALA A 1045 -55.93 73.36 -51.24
C ALA A 1045 -55.52 74.41 -52.29
N LYS A 1046 -54.40 74.19 -53.00
CA LYS A 1046 -53.93 75.12 -54.05
C LYS A 1046 -54.92 75.22 -55.21
N LYS A 1047 -55.53 74.09 -55.61
CA LYS A 1047 -56.62 74.08 -56.59
C LYS A 1047 -57.81 74.94 -56.13
N LYS A 1048 -58.34 74.68 -54.92
CA LYS A 1048 -59.45 75.43 -54.34
C LYS A 1048 -59.16 76.93 -54.23
N ILE A 1049 -57.95 77.33 -53.85
CA ILE A 1049 -57.53 78.74 -53.81
C ILE A 1049 -57.54 79.37 -55.22
N GLY A 1050 -57.08 78.65 -56.24
CA GLY A 1050 -57.11 79.12 -57.64
C GLY A 1050 -58.53 79.39 -58.15
N GLU A 1051 -59.48 78.54 -57.75
CA GLU A 1051 -60.91 78.59 -58.11
C GLU A 1051 -61.68 79.73 -57.41
N LEU A 1052 -61.11 80.43 -56.42
CA LEU A 1052 -61.77 81.55 -55.73
C LEU A 1052 -61.87 82.80 -56.62
N THR A 1053 -63.08 83.18 -57.01
CA THR A 1053 -63.36 84.37 -57.86
C THR A 1053 -63.13 85.72 -57.17
N ASN A 1054 -63.04 85.73 -55.84
CA ASN A 1054 -63.09 86.96 -55.03
C ASN A 1054 -61.71 87.37 -54.47
N LEU A 1055 -60.64 86.66 -54.84
CA LEU A 1055 -59.25 86.99 -54.49
C LEU A 1055 -58.51 87.56 -55.71
N SER A 1056 -57.56 88.47 -55.48
CA SER A 1056 -56.63 88.87 -56.55
C SER A 1056 -55.67 87.73 -56.89
N GLU A 1057 -55.13 87.71 -58.11
CA GLU A 1057 -54.12 86.71 -58.49
C GLU A 1057 -52.83 86.80 -57.64
N GLN A 1058 -52.52 87.97 -57.07
CA GLN A 1058 -51.42 88.10 -56.11
C GLN A 1058 -51.73 87.43 -54.76
N ASP A 1059 -52.96 87.58 -54.26
CA ASP A 1059 -53.40 86.91 -53.04
C ASP A 1059 -53.43 85.39 -53.23
N LYS A 1060 -53.96 84.91 -54.37
CA LYS A 1060 -53.97 83.48 -54.72
C LYS A 1060 -52.56 82.90 -54.73
N GLN A 1061 -51.61 83.54 -55.43
CA GLN A 1061 -50.21 83.09 -55.49
C GLN A 1061 -49.56 83.07 -54.11
N LYS A 1062 -49.79 84.11 -53.28
CA LYS A 1062 -49.33 84.16 -51.90
C LYS A 1062 -49.87 82.98 -51.08
N TYR A 1063 -51.19 82.79 -51.04
CA TYR A 1063 -51.81 81.71 -50.26
C TYR A 1063 -51.42 80.32 -50.78
N GLN A 1064 -51.25 80.13 -52.09
CA GLN A 1064 -50.71 78.89 -52.65
C GLN A 1064 -49.25 78.64 -52.20
N GLY A 1065 -48.43 79.68 -52.13
CA GLY A 1065 -47.08 79.61 -51.57
C GLY A 1065 -47.05 79.33 -50.06
N ASP A 1066 -47.99 79.90 -49.29
CA ASP A 1066 -48.16 79.59 -47.87
C ASP A 1066 -48.55 78.10 -47.68
N ILE A 1067 -49.44 77.56 -48.53
CA ILE A 1067 -49.81 76.13 -48.54
C ILE A 1067 -48.60 75.24 -48.86
N ASP A 1068 -47.75 75.60 -49.83
CA ASP A 1068 -46.54 74.83 -50.11
C ASP A 1068 -45.57 74.80 -48.92
N ASN A 1069 -45.51 75.87 -48.13
CA ASN A 1069 -44.72 75.96 -46.90
C ASN A 1069 -45.37 75.30 -45.67
N ALA A 1070 -46.64 74.86 -45.73
CA ALA A 1070 -47.30 74.17 -44.62
C ALA A 1070 -46.57 72.85 -44.26
N LYS A 1071 -46.35 72.61 -42.97
CA LYS A 1071 -45.57 71.44 -42.48
C LYS A 1071 -46.42 70.28 -41.99
N ASP A 1072 -47.72 70.51 -41.88
CA ASP A 1072 -48.73 69.60 -41.36
C ASP A 1072 -50.09 69.99 -41.95
N LEU A 1073 -51.07 69.10 -41.77
CA LEU A 1073 -52.43 69.31 -42.25
C LEU A 1073 -53.13 70.46 -41.50
N ASP A 1074 -52.81 70.71 -40.22
CA ASP A 1074 -53.36 71.80 -39.43
C ASP A 1074 -53.05 73.17 -40.05
N LYS A 1075 -51.82 73.37 -40.55
CA LYS A 1075 -51.41 74.59 -41.22
C LYS A 1075 -52.07 74.75 -42.59
N VAL A 1076 -52.29 73.66 -43.33
CA VAL A 1076 -53.12 73.67 -44.56
C VAL A 1076 -54.55 74.13 -44.24
N ALA A 1077 -55.12 73.68 -43.12
CA ALA A 1077 -56.42 74.14 -42.64
C ALA A 1077 -56.42 75.63 -42.29
N GLU A 1078 -55.41 76.10 -41.55
CA GLU A 1078 -55.28 77.49 -41.10
C GLU A 1078 -55.17 78.50 -42.26
N ILE A 1079 -54.65 78.07 -43.41
CA ILE A 1079 -54.49 78.92 -44.61
C ILE A 1079 -55.74 78.90 -45.51
N LEU A 1080 -56.61 77.87 -45.38
CA LEU A 1080 -57.84 77.72 -46.15
C LEU A 1080 -59.11 78.33 -45.50
N ASN A 1081 -59.04 78.73 -44.23
CA ASN A 1081 -60.17 79.28 -43.46
C ASN A 1081 -60.06 80.79 -43.23
#